data_AF-A0A1H3M9G4-F1
#
_entry.id   AF-A0A1H3M9G4-F1
#
_cell.length_a   1.000
_cell.length_b   1.000
_cell.length_c   1.000
_cell.angle_alpha   90.00
_cell.angle_beta   90.00
_cell.angle_gamma   90.00
#
_symmetry.space_group_name_H-M   'P 1'
#
loop_
_entity.id
_entity.type
_entity.pdbx_description
1 polymer ?
#
loop_
_entity_poly.entity_id
_entity_poly.type
_entity_poly.pdbx_seq_one_letter_code
_entity_poly.pdbx_strand_id
1 'polypeptide(L)'
;MYSNIVRIIKPDKNIFGSGIIICENKVLTAAHVVENEKSVRVVFDKEYIGNVEYVDNVVALLSIEEEEFKDKYLLIDDKLLFTSNELFTDESKWIVEGFITEKLTNHRMEGTGIYPVDDSLVDYTLGNLQSGISNDYRGLSGSPVVLNGRAIGIIQIQQWDKKGDLGISFSSIKMFADKLPSSAVIEPKYICELKKKCYECCENLIKRNKEIAKYIPEIFVEESMYKENLRYFALPILFINKAIHDLKQLDFNNINNYLKKEKKQLISFSGYPEKVSPANSDDSISTLTNYLKKCIADIEELDTKRDGVDSIEERYTQGYFINSSIKWDLKDILSQMEYLDYRAMLLTRNAGQGKTNFVCDFTENFLLKKNVCSLFFNAADFCDTPVNILKKYITVDGKYSEKYAIEILNQWWINAKIPIVIVIDGLNENISLPNFENHILYAITEWLKLPFLKIIMTTRSELLTERFGKLTKENIGEKYSILDMSGKREERFKKRIFDGYLKHFDVHIMKDTLLESTYELLANDTLLLRFFCEVNRGKKQVYMHDVYKYTLFESYYNKKRDEIKIKKISVGDILFEQLVDHICGYMVENKKFNNIPREVLSVDEIQILDYLLEGDIVFKEDQIIKKGYLNESSEVLSFTFDEFRDFCITRYLLKKDDALQSFPVIWNKMCNEHWGILDGVEKYLFFLARTKVPDILPIIKKNSNFKNMYWNNVWNLEDKDITDEDISLWREQFDCKGRYRRNLIKYLLVRKNKNYFKRVTIDLLFEFMDGIADKPGEFDDFIKTFFPIIKFDRFNQEIDQKECVFPCNQMVKTLTEGLNNHICENDYYTFLKLSIYLYGLMPKEIKHLWIMALSSCTKVIETITNEYLEKEYIPIVVKANLGDIYHSLNETAEEEYIVRLKQKCSNADIYQNTLLALNEIWGGRCVIC
;
A
#
# COMPACT_ATOMS: atom_id res chain seq x y z
N MET A 1 -26.88 -33.97 -28.51
CA MET A 1 -28.19 -33.80 -27.86
C MET A 1 -27.97 -33.68 -26.38
N TYR A 2 -28.19 -32.50 -25.82
CA TYR A 2 -28.14 -32.26 -24.38
C TYR A 2 -29.14 -33.17 -23.65
N SER A 3 -28.73 -33.70 -22.49
CA SER A 3 -29.53 -34.69 -21.76
C SER A 3 -30.82 -34.14 -21.16
N ASN A 4 -31.02 -32.82 -21.09
CA ASN A 4 -32.26 -32.22 -20.57
C ASN A 4 -33.30 -31.88 -21.66
N ILE A 5 -33.14 -32.40 -22.88
CA ILE A 5 -34.14 -32.24 -23.96
C ILE A 5 -35.05 -33.48 -23.99
N VAL A 6 -36.36 -33.26 -23.92
CA VAL A 6 -37.39 -34.31 -23.75
C VAL A 6 -38.42 -34.31 -24.87
N ARG A 7 -39.09 -35.44 -25.06
CA ARG A 7 -40.20 -35.57 -26.02
C ARG A 7 -41.50 -35.21 -25.35
N ILE A 8 -42.40 -34.56 -26.08
CA ILE A 8 -43.75 -34.28 -25.63
C ILE A 8 -44.72 -34.97 -26.58
N ILE A 9 -45.63 -35.78 -26.02
CA ILE A 9 -46.51 -36.64 -26.82
C ILE A 9 -47.91 -36.69 -26.23
N LYS A 10 -48.91 -36.58 -27.10
CA LYS A 10 -50.27 -37.04 -26.87
C LYS A 10 -50.83 -37.66 -28.16
N PRO A 11 -50.58 -38.97 -28.39
CA PRO A 11 -50.84 -39.63 -29.67
C PRO A 11 -52.28 -39.49 -30.15
N ASP A 12 -53.23 -39.60 -29.21
CA ASP A 12 -54.67 -39.56 -29.49
C ASP A 12 -55.17 -38.23 -30.07
N LYS A 13 -54.35 -37.17 -30.01
CA LYS A 13 -54.68 -35.83 -30.52
C LYS A 13 -53.69 -35.33 -31.58
N ASN A 14 -52.80 -36.19 -32.07
CA ASN A 14 -51.73 -35.82 -33.01
C ASN A 14 -50.85 -34.66 -32.49
N ILE A 15 -50.69 -34.59 -31.16
CA ILE A 15 -49.88 -33.59 -30.48
C ILE A 15 -48.51 -34.20 -30.20
N PHE A 16 -47.46 -33.62 -30.78
CA PHE A 16 -46.09 -34.05 -30.55
C PHE A 16 -45.12 -32.90 -30.72
N GLY A 17 -44.02 -32.92 -29.96
CA GLY A 17 -42.99 -31.90 -30.05
C GLY A 17 -41.80 -32.19 -29.15
N SER A 18 -40.97 -31.17 -28.97
CA SER A 18 -39.79 -31.19 -28.13
C SER A 18 -39.99 -30.29 -26.91
N GLY A 19 -39.30 -30.56 -25.82
CA GLY A 19 -39.30 -29.73 -24.62
C GLY A 19 -37.94 -29.72 -23.94
N ILE A 20 -37.75 -28.80 -22.99
CA ILE A 20 -36.50 -28.62 -22.26
C ILE A 20 -36.81 -28.66 -20.77
N ILE A 21 -36.13 -29.52 -20.01
CA ILE A 21 -36.23 -29.51 -18.55
C ILE A 21 -35.47 -28.29 -18.02
N ILE A 22 -36.18 -27.37 -17.36
CA ILE A 22 -35.67 -26.07 -16.91
C ILE A 22 -35.40 -26.00 -15.40
N CYS A 23 -36.01 -26.88 -14.61
CA CYS A 23 -35.70 -27.13 -13.21
C CYS A 23 -36.16 -28.53 -12.81
N GLU A 24 -35.98 -28.89 -11.53
CA GLU A 24 -36.21 -30.24 -11.00
C GLU A 24 -37.57 -30.83 -11.38
N ASN A 25 -38.62 -30.03 -11.54
CA ASN A 25 -39.96 -30.49 -11.83
C ASN A 25 -40.66 -29.78 -13.00
N LYS A 26 -39.94 -28.99 -13.81
CA LYS A 26 -40.57 -28.22 -14.91
C LYS A 26 -39.96 -28.47 -16.27
N VAL A 27 -40.83 -28.54 -17.27
CA VAL A 27 -40.48 -28.62 -18.69
C VAL A 27 -41.08 -27.44 -19.45
N LEU A 28 -40.25 -26.77 -20.24
CA LEU A 28 -40.64 -25.72 -21.17
C LEU A 28 -40.86 -26.32 -22.57
N THR A 29 -41.91 -25.89 -23.26
CA THR A 29 -42.13 -26.17 -24.68
C THR A 29 -42.87 -25.01 -25.37
N ALA A 30 -43.06 -25.11 -26.69
CA ALA A 30 -43.87 -24.17 -27.45
C ALA A 30 -45.36 -24.33 -27.10
N ALA A 31 -46.11 -23.23 -27.03
CA ALA A 31 -47.52 -23.26 -26.61
C ALA A 31 -48.39 -24.16 -27.50
N HIS A 32 -48.19 -24.12 -28.82
CA HIS A 32 -48.95 -24.96 -29.76
C HIS A 32 -48.59 -26.45 -29.70
N VAL A 33 -47.54 -26.84 -28.98
CA VAL A 33 -47.21 -28.26 -28.71
C VAL A 33 -48.10 -28.85 -27.62
N VAL A 34 -48.84 -28.04 -26.85
CA VAL A 34 -49.79 -28.54 -25.85
C VAL A 34 -51.24 -28.18 -26.18
N GLU A 35 -51.44 -27.18 -27.06
CA GLU A 35 -52.75 -26.63 -27.43
C GLU A 35 -53.60 -26.31 -26.17
N ASN A 36 -54.80 -26.88 -26.07
CA ASN A 36 -55.74 -26.66 -24.96
C ASN A 36 -55.77 -27.83 -23.95
N GLU A 37 -54.75 -28.69 -23.95
CA GLU A 37 -54.73 -29.86 -23.08
C GLU A 37 -54.38 -29.51 -21.63
N LYS A 38 -54.98 -30.25 -20.69
CA LYS A 38 -54.64 -30.13 -19.26
C LYS A 38 -53.38 -30.92 -18.86
N SER A 39 -53.04 -31.94 -19.64
CA SER A 39 -51.86 -32.78 -19.43
C SER A 39 -51.39 -33.44 -20.72
N VAL A 40 -50.09 -33.68 -20.79
CA VAL A 40 -49.39 -34.35 -21.90
C VAL A 40 -48.39 -35.37 -21.32
N ARG A 41 -47.92 -36.31 -22.14
CA ARG A 41 -46.85 -37.23 -21.73
C ARG A 41 -45.50 -36.60 -22.04
N VAL A 42 -44.60 -36.60 -21.07
CA VAL A 42 -43.21 -36.18 -21.21
C VAL A 42 -42.34 -37.43 -21.19
N VAL A 43 -41.60 -37.68 -22.28
CA VAL A 43 -40.68 -38.82 -22.34
C VAL A 43 -39.25 -38.32 -22.17
N PHE A 44 -38.64 -38.69 -21.06
CA PHE A 44 -37.23 -38.42 -20.77
C PHE A 44 -36.38 -39.68 -20.97
N ASP A 45 -36.60 -40.70 -20.15
CA ASP A 45 -36.20 -42.10 -20.35
C ASP A 45 -37.40 -43.04 -20.36
N LYS A 46 -38.30 -42.81 -19.40
CA LYS A 46 -39.64 -43.36 -19.35
C LYS A 46 -40.65 -42.24 -19.58
N GLU A 47 -41.91 -42.62 -19.65
CA GLU A 47 -43.02 -41.67 -19.75
C GLU A 47 -43.38 -41.13 -18.36
N TYR A 48 -43.51 -39.81 -18.26
CA TYR A 48 -43.98 -39.08 -17.09
C TYR A 48 -45.24 -38.29 -17.46
N ILE A 49 -46.10 -38.01 -16.49
CA ILE A 49 -47.27 -37.14 -16.70
C ILE A 49 -46.87 -35.68 -16.46
N GLY A 50 -46.90 -34.87 -17.50
CA GLY A 50 -46.71 -33.42 -17.41
C GLY A 50 -48.05 -32.70 -17.33
N ASN A 51 -48.37 -32.13 -16.17
CA ASN A 51 -49.55 -31.29 -15.98
C ASN A 51 -49.26 -29.87 -16.49
N VAL A 52 -50.16 -29.33 -17.32
CA VAL A 52 -49.99 -27.98 -17.86
C VAL A 52 -50.25 -26.97 -16.76
N GLU A 53 -49.17 -26.34 -16.28
CA GLU A 53 -49.21 -25.32 -15.21
C GLU A 53 -49.49 -23.93 -15.79
N TYR A 54 -48.95 -23.64 -16.97
CA TYR A 54 -49.06 -22.35 -17.63
C TYR A 54 -48.98 -22.49 -19.15
N VAL A 55 -49.76 -21.70 -19.89
CA VAL A 55 -49.69 -21.54 -21.34
C VAL A 55 -50.01 -20.10 -21.71
N ASP A 56 -49.22 -19.52 -22.60
CA ASP A 56 -49.55 -18.27 -23.30
C ASP A 56 -49.48 -18.48 -24.83
N ASN A 57 -49.29 -17.41 -25.59
CA ASN A 57 -49.21 -17.52 -27.05
C ASN A 57 -47.86 -18.08 -27.53
N VAL A 58 -46.83 -18.11 -26.68
CA VAL A 58 -45.44 -18.41 -27.04
C VAL A 58 -45.00 -19.74 -26.43
N VAL A 59 -45.19 -19.91 -25.12
CA VAL A 59 -44.65 -21.05 -24.36
C VAL A 59 -45.71 -21.75 -23.50
N ALA A 60 -45.42 -23.01 -23.18
CA ALA A 60 -46.12 -23.77 -22.15
C ALA A 60 -45.12 -24.30 -21.11
N LEU A 61 -45.54 -24.29 -19.85
CA LEU A 61 -44.83 -24.90 -18.73
C LEU A 61 -45.60 -26.12 -18.23
N LEU A 62 -44.89 -27.24 -18.16
CA LEU A 62 -45.39 -28.50 -17.63
C LEU A 62 -44.76 -28.75 -16.25
N SER A 63 -45.59 -29.13 -15.28
CA SER A 63 -45.16 -29.58 -13.95
C SER A 63 -45.21 -31.12 -13.88
N ILE A 64 -44.15 -31.71 -13.33
CA ILE A 64 -44.01 -33.17 -13.13
C ILE A 64 -43.80 -33.41 -11.63
N GLU A 65 -44.72 -34.14 -11.00
CA GLU A 65 -44.72 -34.35 -9.55
C GLU A 65 -43.85 -35.53 -9.09
N GLU A 66 -43.47 -36.42 -10.00
CA GLU A 66 -42.73 -37.64 -9.70
C GLU A 66 -41.30 -37.36 -9.21
N GLU A 67 -40.94 -37.83 -8.00
CA GLU A 67 -39.60 -37.65 -7.40
C GLU A 67 -38.48 -38.25 -8.26
N GLU A 68 -38.72 -39.38 -8.93
CA GLU A 68 -37.73 -40.01 -9.82
C GLU A 68 -37.29 -39.08 -10.96
N PHE A 69 -38.19 -38.21 -11.44
CA PHE A 69 -37.86 -37.20 -12.44
C PHE A 69 -36.88 -36.16 -11.89
N LYS A 70 -37.11 -35.69 -10.66
CA LYS A 70 -36.26 -34.70 -9.98
C LYS A 70 -34.87 -35.25 -9.72
N ASP A 71 -34.79 -36.44 -9.12
CA ASP A 71 -33.51 -37.12 -8.82
C ASP A 71 -32.68 -37.28 -10.09
N LYS A 72 -33.33 -37.67 -11.19
CA LYS A 72 -32.65 -37.82 -12.46
C LYS A 72 -32.17 -36.50 -13.04
N TYR A 73 -32.97 -35.43 -12.99
CA TYR A 73 -32.54 -34.12 -13.42
C TYR A 73 -31.32 -33.63 -12.63
N LEU A 74 -31.25 -33.90 -11.32
CA LEU A 74 -30.12 -33.52 -10.48
C LEU A 74 -28.81 -34.21 -10.92
N LEU A 75 -28.88 -35.44 -11.43
CA LEU A 75 -27.73 -36.22 -11.91
C LEU A 75 -27.21 -35.84 -13.31
N ILE A 76 -27.89 -34.94 -14.04
CA ILE A 76 -27.42 -34.51 -15.37
C ILE A 76 -26.24 -33.54 -15.23
N ASP A 77 -25.10 -33.89 -15.83
CA ASP A 77 -23.91 -33.04 -15.88
C ASP A 77 -23.91 -32.05 -17.06
N ASP A 78 -24.56 -32.38 -18.18
CA ASP A 78 -24.61 -31.58 -19.42
C ASP A 78 -25.94 -30.84 -19.60
N LYS A 79 -26.38 -30.07 -18.59
CA LYS A 79 -27.62 -29.28 -18.65
C LYS A 79 -27.49 -28.14 -19.66
N LEU A 80 -28.40 -28.06 -20.63
CA LEU A 80 -28.56 -26.89 -21.48
C LEU A 80 -29.23 -25.77 -20.68
N LEU A 81 -28.52 -24.64 -20.58
CA LEU A 81 -28.98 -23.43 -19.89
C LEU A 81 -29.21 -22.29 -20.89
N PHE A 82 -30.03 -21.34 -20.50
CA PHE A 82 -30.50 -20.22 -21.33
C PHE A 82 -29.64 -18.98 -21.13
N THR A 83 -29.53 -18.13 -22.16
CA THR A 83 -28.94 -16.77 -22.05
C THR A 83 -29.74 -15.76 -22.86
N SER A 84 -30.12 -14.64 -22.25
CA SER A 84 -30.84 -13.55 -22.93
C SER A 84 -29.93 -12.49 -23.56
N ASN A 85 -28.61 -12.60 -23.35
CA ASN A 85 -27.62 -11.57 -23.66
C ASN A 85 -26.59 -12.03 -24.70
N GLU A 86 -27.02 -12.79 -25.70
CA GLU A 86 -26.18 -13.25 -26.80
C GLU A 86 -26.32 -12.34 -28.04
N LEU A 87 -25.29 -12.32 -28.90
CA LEU A 87 -25.29 -11.57 -30.15
C LEU A 87 -25.89 -12.38 -31.29
N PHE A 88 -26.81 -11.77 -32.03
CA PHE A 88 -27.40 -12.36 -33.24
C PHE A 88 -26.92 -11.61 -34.47
N THR A 89 -26.27 -12.34 -35.38
CA THR A 89 -25.69 -11.82 -36.62
C THR A 89 -25.93 -12.79 -37.77
N ASP A 90 -25.70 -12.34 -38.99
CA ASP A 90 -25.66 -13.17 -40.20
C ASP A 90 -24.50 -14.20 -40.20
N GLU A 91 -23.46 -13.96 -39.41
CA GLU A 91 -22.34 -14.88 -39.18
C GLU A 91 -22.57 -15.89 -38.04
N SER A 92 -23.67 -15.76 -37.27
CA SER A 92 -23.92 -16.56 -36.07
C SER A 92 -24.14 -18.04 -36.39
N LYS A 93 -23.31 -18.92 -35.82
CA LYS A 93 -23.42 -20.38 -35.98
C LYS A 93 -24.41 -20.96 -34.98
N TRP A 94 -25.59 -21.30 -35.45
CA TRP A 94 -26.66 -21.85 -34.63
C TRP A 94 -26.76 -23.37 -34.79
N ILE A 95 -27.25 -24.03 -33.74
CA ILE A 95 -27.54 -25.46 -33.70
C ILE A 95 -28.94 -25.63 -33.12
N VAL A 96 -29.75 -26.53 -33.68
CA VAL A 96 -31.02 -26.98 -33.08
C VAL A 96 -30.88 -28.47 -32.82
N GLU A 97 -31.17 -28.88 -31.58
CA GLU A 97 -31.24 -30.29 -31.21
C GLU A 97 -32.63 -30.57 -30.65
N GLY A 98 -33.29 -31.60 -31.18
CA GLY A 98 -34.67 -31.90 -30.82
C GLY A 98 -35.13 -33.20 -31.42
N PHE A 99 -36.44 -33.34 -31.55
CA PHE A 99 -37.05 -34.51 -32.16
C PHE A 99 -37.83 -34.09 -33.41
N ILE A 100 -37.74 -34.81 -34.52
CA ILE A 100 -38.51 -34.53 -35.74
C ILE A 100 -39.59 -35.58 -35.96
N THR A 101 -40.55 -35.26 -36.83
CA THR A 101 -41.67 -36.11 -37.24
C THR A 101 -42.56 -36.57 -36.07
N GLU A 102 -43.67 -37.22 -36.39
CA GLU A 102 -44.57 -37.83 -35.39
C GLU A 102 -43.88 -38.94 -34.58
N LYS A 103 -42.86 -39.61 -35.16
CA LYS A 103 -42.09 -40.66 -34.48
C LYS A 103 -41.10 -40.12 -33.46
N LEU A 104 -40.90 -38.80 -33.40
CA LEU A 104 -39.98 -38.10 -32.51
C LEU A 104 -38.58 -38.71 -32.51
N THR A 105 -38.04 -38.91 -33.71
CA THR A 105 -36.66 -39.34 -33.91
C THR A 105 -35.71 -38.19 -33.61
N ASN A 106 -34.61 -38.46 -32.90
CA ASN A 106 -33.61 -37.45 -32.59
C ASN A 106 -33.09 -36.80 -33.87
N HIS A 107 -32.99 -35.47 -33.84
CA HIS A 107 -32.52 -34.69 -34.98
C HIS A 107 -31.63 -33.55 -34.54
N ARG A 108 -30.63 -33.26 -35.36
CA ARG A 108 -29.71 -32.14 -35.17
C ARG A 108 -29.62 -31.35 -36.46
N MET A 109 -29.80 -30.04 -36.35
CA MET A 109 -29.67 -29.09 -37.45
C MET A 109 -28.60 -28.07 -37.09
N GLU A 110 -27.85 -27.61 -38.09
CA GLU A 110 -26.91 -26.51 -37.91
C GLU A 110 -26.86 -25.62 -39.15
N GLY A 111 -26.58 -24.34 -38.94
CA GLY A 111 -26.49 -23.36 -40.00
C GLY A 111 -25.88 -22.04 -39.53
N THR A 112 -25.99 -21.03 -40.38
CA THR A 112 -25.39 -19.70 -40.13
C THR A 112 -26.35 -18.56 -40.44
N GLY A 113 -26.47 -17.65 -39.49
CA GLY A 113 -27.23 -16.42 -39.63
C GLY A 113 -28.54 -16.45 -38.86
N ILE A 114 -28.80 -15.38 -38.12
CA ILE A 114 -30.02 -15.15 -37.35
C ILE A 114 -30.55 -13.77 -37.73
N TYR A 115 -31.81 -13.70 -38.19
CA TYR A 115 -32.41 -12.47 -38.70
C TYR A 115 -33.69 -12.13 -37.92
N PRO A 116 -33.90 -10.86 -37.55
CA PRO A 116 -35.12 -10.44 -36.86
C PRO A 116 -36.34 -10.57 -37.78
N VAL A 117 -37.49 -10.91 -37.20
CA VAL A 117 -38.78 -10.98 -37.88
C VAL A 117 -39.81 -10.23 -37.06
N ASP A 118 -40.75 -9.58 -37.74
CA ASP A 118 -41.87 -8.88 -37.12
C ASP A 118 -43.10 -9.81 -37.09
N ASP A 119 -43.22 -10.61 -36.02
CA ASP A 119 -44.33 -11.52 -35.78
C ASP A 119 -44.65 -11.58 -34.26
N SER A 120 -45.91 -11.79 -33.90
CA SER A 120 -46.34 -11.89 -32.50
C SER A 120 -45.89 -13.18 -31.79
N LEU A 121 -45.57 -14.23 -32.55
CA LEU A 121 -45.18 -15.55 -32.04
C LEU A 121 -43.66 -15.77 -32.10
N VAL A 122 -42.96 -15.11 -33.02
CA VAL A 122 -41.52 -15.24 -33.24
C VAL A 122 -40.85 -13.88 -33.43
N ASP A 123 -39.64 -13.74 -32.92
CA ASP A 123 -38.83 -12.53 -33.10
C ASP A 123 -37.60 -12.76 -33.99
N TYR A 124 -37.26 -14.03 -34.32
CA TYR A 124 -36.13 -14.35 -35.18
C TYR A 124 -36.36 -15.55 -36.11
N THR A 125 -35.67 -15.55 -37.25
CA THR A 125 -35.57 -16.69 -38.19
C THR A 125 -34.12 -17.10 -38.40
N LEU A 126 -33.92 -18.41 -38.64
CA LEU A 126 -32.62 -19.04 -38.84
C LEU A 126 -32.30 -19.12 -40.34
N GLY A 127 -31.13 -18.60 -40.74
CA GLY A 127 -30.66 -18.61 -42.12
C GLY A 127 -29.66 -19.72 -42.44
N ASN A 128 -29.45 -19.92 -43.75
CA ASN A 128 -28.42 -20.78 -44.35
C ASN A 128 -28.21 -22.12 -43.62
N LEU A 129 -29.21 -23.01 -43.70
CA LEU A 129 -29.12 -24.37 -43.21
C LEU A 129 -27.95 -25.11 -43.90
N GLN A 130 -27.00 -25.62 -43.12
CA GLN A 130 -25.81 -26.31 -43.61
C GLN A 130 -25.94 -27.84 -43.47
N SER A 131 -26.56 -28.31 -42.40
CA SER A 131 -26.79 -29.74 -42.17
C SER A 131 -28.10 -30.02 -41.41
N GLY A 132 -28.63 -31.24 -41.54
CA GLY A 132 -29.89 -31.65 -40.90
C GLY A 132 -31.14 -31.38 -41.73
N ILE A 133 -31.05 -31.48 -43.07
CA ILE A 133 -32.19 -31.31 -43.98
C ILE A 133 -33.19 -32.46 -43.81
N SER A 134 -34.47 -32.15 -43.63
CA SER A 134 -35.61 -33.06 -43.56
C SER A 134 -36.78 -32.50 -44.37
N ASN A 135 -37.72 -33.36 -44.77
CA ASN A 135 -38.98 -32.94 -45.38
C ASN A 135 -40.09 -32.65 -44.35
N ASP A 136 -39.88 -33.07 -43.10
CA ASP A 136 -40.81 -32.88 -41.99
C ASP A 136 -40.05 -32.55 -40.72
N TYR A 137 -40.29 -31.33 -40.22
CA TYR A 137 -39.68 -30.83 -39.00
C TYR A 137 -40.65 -30.75 -37.84
N ARG A 138 -41.94 -31.07 -38.01
CA ARG A 138 -43.04 -30.65 -37.11
C ARG A 138 -42.77 -30.92 -35.62
N GLY A 139 -42.08 -32.02 -35.30
CA GLY A 139 -41.68 -32.35 -33.93
C GLY A 139 -40.68 -31.39 -33.26
N LEU A 140 -40.00 -30.53 -34.03
CA LEU A 140 -38.98 -29.61 -33.51
C LEU A 140 -39.58 -28.44 -32.75
N SER A 141 -40.88 -28.20 -32.82
CA SER A 141 -41.49 -27.14 -32.01
C SER A 141 -41.20 -27.38 -30.53
N GLY A 142 -40.77 -26.32 -29.85
CA GLY A 142 -40.24 -26.38 -28.47
C GLY A 142 -38.77 -26.82 -28.34
N SER A 143 -38.09 -27.15 -29.45
CA SER A 143 -36.65 -27.46 -29.42
C SER A 143 -35.83 -26.20 -29.15
N PRO A 144 -34.73 -26.29 -28.39
CA PRO A 144 -33.84 -25.16 -28.17
C PRO A 144 -33.11 -24.77 -29.46
N VAL A 145 -33.01 -23.45 -29.69
CA VAL A 145 -31.99 -22.88 -30.56
C VAL A 145 -30.76 -22.62 -29.70
N VAL A 146 -29.63 -23.23 -30.07
CA VAL A 146 -28.37 -23.18 -29.34
C VAL A 146 -27.36 -22.34 -30.10
N LEU A 147 -26.77 -21.36 -29.42
CA LEU A 147 -25.67 -20.54 -29.90
C LEU A 147 -24.57 -20.53 -28.83
N ASN A 148 -23.32 -20.79 -29.23
CA ASN A 148 -22.16 -20.88 -28.32
C ASN A 148 -22.37 -21.79 -27.08
N GLY A 149 -23.18 -22.85 -27.23
CA GLY A 149 -23.48 -23.80 -26.15
C GLY A 149 -24.47 -23.29 -25.10
N ARG A 150 -25.26 -22.26 -25.42
CA ARG A 150 -26.39 -21.79 -24.62
C ARG A 150 -27.66 -21.79 -25.46
N ALA A 151 -28.80 -22.11 -24.85
CA ALA A 151 -30.09 -21.88 -25.48
C ALA A 151 -30.34 -20.37 -25.56
N ILE A 152 -30.75 -19.89 -26.73
CA ILE A 152 -31.11 -18.48 -26.98
C ILE A 152 -32.62 -18.29 -27.20
N GLY A 153 -33.36 -19.39 -27.34
CA GLY A 153 -34.79 -19.41 -27.60
C GLY A 153 -35.29 -20.81 -27.92
N ILE A 154 -36.56 -20.92 -28.33
CA ILE A 154 -37.19 -22.19 -28.74
C ILE A 154 -37.89 -22.06 -30.10
N ILE A 155 -37.84 -23.12 -30.89
CA ILE A 155 -38.47 -23.18 -32.22
C ILE A 155 -40.00 -23.07 -32.09
N GLN A 156 -40.61 -22.20 -32.89
CA GLN A 156 -42.05 -22.07 -33.00
C GLN A 156 -42.57 -22.49 -34.37
N ILE A 157 -42.06 -21.84 -35.43
CA ILE A 157 -42.62 -21.93 -36.78
C ILE A 157 -41.62 -22.63 -37.70
N GLN A 158 -42.15 -23.53 -38.53
CA GLN A 158 -41.40 -24.26 -39.54
C GLN A 158 -42.23 -24.23 -40.82
N GLN A 159 -41.96 -23.27 -41.70
CA GLN A 159 -42.76 -23.05 -42.91
C GLN A 159 -41.85 -22.88 -44.13
N TRP A 160 -42.25 -23.47 -45.24
CA TRP A 160 -41.59 -23.23 -46.52
C TRP A 160 -41.91 -21.80 -46.99
N ASP A 161 -40.86 -21.05 -47.32
CA ASP A 161 -40.99 -19.71 -47.88
C ASP A 161 -41.48 -19.77 -49.35
N LYS A 162 -41.74 -18.60 -49.94
CA LYS A 162 -42.25 -18.49 -51.33
C LYS A 162 -41.26 -18.98 -52.40
N LYS A 163 -39.99 -19.19 -52.05
CA LYS A 163 -38.94 -19.74 -52.94
C LYS A 163 -38.79 -21.26 -52.79
N GLY A 164 -39.49 -21.87 -51.83
CA GLY A 164 -39.39 -23.29 -51.54
C GLY A 164 -38.24 -23.62 -50.58
N ASP A 165 -37.71 -22.63 -49.85
CA ASP A 165 -36.73 -22.83 -48.78
C ASP A 165 -37.44 -22.94 -47.43
N LEU A 166 -37.08 -23.90 -46.58
CA LEU A 166 -37.71 -24.04 -45.28
C LEU A 166 -37.24 -22.94 -44.32
N GLY A 167 -38.14 -22.02 -43.96
CA GLY A 167 -37.96 -21.04 -42.91
C GLY A 167 -38.21 -21.64 -41.52
N ILE A 168 -37.22 -21.54 -40.65
CA ILE A 168 -37.28 -21.95 -39.25
C ILE A 168 -37.23 -20.71 -38.39
N SER A 169 -38.30 -20.44 -37.64
CA SER A 169 -38.38 -19.27 -36.77
C SER A 169 -38.59 -19.67 -35.32
N PHE A 170 -38.02 -18.87 -34.43
CA PHE A 170 -37.95 -19.16 -33.00
C PHE A 170 -38.30 -17.91 -32.20
N SER A 171 -38.79 -18.13 -30.98
CA SER A 171 -38.94 -17.08 -29.98
C SER A 171 -37.69 -17.03 -29.15
N SER A 172 -37.05 -15.87 -29.06
CA SER A 172 -35.94 -15.66 -28.14
C SER A 172 -36.41 -15.67 -26.70
N ILE A 173 -35.48 -15.87 -25.77
CA ILE A 173 -35.76 -15.83 -24.33
C ILE A 173 -36.44 -14.53 -23.92
N LYS A 174 -36.21 -13.40 -24.62
CA LYS A 174 -36.85 -12.12 -24.26
C LYS A 174 -38.38 -12.20 -24.27
N MET A 175 -38.97 -13.09 -25.08
CA MET A 175 -40.42 -13.27 -25.15
C MET A 175 -41.02 -14.00 -23.95
N PHE A 176 -40.21 -14.75 -23.17
CA PHE A 176 -40.70 -15.60 -22.07
C PHE A 176 -39.76 -15.66 -20.86
N ALA A 177 -38.86 -14.67 -20.72
CA ALA A 177 -37.81 -14.67 -19.70
C ALA A 177 -38.37 -14.71 -18.26
N ASP A 178 -39.52 -14.08 -18.03
CA ASP A 178 -40.22 -14.04 -16.74
C ASP A 178 -40.82 -15.39 -16.33
N LYS A 179 -40.87 -16.35 -17.24
CA LYS A 179 -41.36 -17.72 -17.01
C LYS A 179 -40.25 -18.71 -16.64
N LEU A 180 -38.99 -18.34 -16.90
CA LEU A 180 -37.85 -19.19 -16.59
C LEU A 180 -37.43 -19.03 -15.13
N PRO A 181 -37.01 -20.11 -14.45
CA PRO A 181 -36.39 -19.98 -13.14
C PRO A 181 -35.04 -19.27 -13.28
N SER A 182 -34.68 -18.46 -12.28
CA SER A 182 -33.42 -17.70 -12.28
C SER A 182 -32.17 -18.58 -12.39
N SER A 183 -32.25 -19.84 -11.97
CA SER A 183 -31.18 -20.84 -12.11
C SER A 183 -30.98 -21.35 -13.54
N ALA A 184 -31.99 -21.21 -14.41
CA ALA A 184 -31.91 -21.66 -15.80
C ALA A 184 -31.34 -20.59 -16.75
N VAL A 185 -31.42 -19.30 -16.37
CA VAL A 185 -30.91 -18.18 -17.17
C VAL A 185 -29.58 -17.71 -16.60
N ILE A 186 -28.53 -17.82 -17.40
CA ILE A 186 -27.17 -17.46 -17.00
C ILE A 186 -26.49 -16.62 -18.05
N GLU A 187 -25.28 -16.15 -17.73
CA GLU A 187 -24.47 -15.37 -18.67
C GLU A 187 -24.07 -16.18 -19.92
N PRO A 188 -23.77 -15.48 -21.05
CA PRO A 188 -23.19 -16.11 -22.22
C PRO A 188 -21.96 -16.94 -21.84
N LYS A 189 -21.80 -18.11 -22.48
CA LYS A 189 -20.70 -19.04 -22.17
C LYS A 189 -19.34 -18.36 -22.27
N TYR A 190 -19.17 -17.49 -23.26
CA TYR A 190 -18.00 -16.64 -23.43
C TYR A 190 -17.66 -15.83 -22.17
N ILE A 191 -18.63 -15.13 -21.58
CA ILE A 191 -18.41 -14.30 -20.39
C ILE A 191 -17.99 -15.16 -19.19
N CYS A 192 -18.63 -16.33 -19.00
CA CYS A 192 -18.25 -17.27 -17.94
C CYS A 192 -16.80 -17.76 -18.10
N GLU A 193 -16.40 -18.12 -19.32
CA GLU A 193 -15.05 -18.60 -19.63
C GLU A 193 -14.00 -17.49 -19.44
N LEU A 194 -14.31 -16.27 -19.89
CA LEU A 194 -13.45 -15.11 -19.68
C LEU A 194 -13.28 -14.79 -18.19
N LYS A 195 -14.36 -14.79 -17.40
CA LYS A 195 -14.30 -14.56 -15.95
C LYS A 195 -13.42 -15.59 -15.24
N LYS A 196 -13.54 -16.87 -15.60
CA LYS A 196 -12.67 -17.92 -15.06
C LYS A 196 -11.21 -17.65 -15.39
N LYS A 197 -10.90 -17.31 -16.65
CA LYS A 197 -9.54 -17.00 -17.09
C LYS A 197 -8.96 -15.74 -16.43
N CYS A 198 -9.77 -14.69 -16.26
CA CYS A 198 -9.45 -13.49 -15.47
C CYS A 198 -9.02 -13.88 -14.05
N TYR A 199 -9.86 -14.67 -13.37
CA TYR A 199 -9.61 -15.09 -11.98
C TYR A 199 -8.31 -15.89 -11.85
N GLU A 200 -8.11 -16.90 -12.69
CA GLU A 200 -6.90 -17.74 -12.70
C GLU A 200 -5.63 -16.90 -12.96
N CYS A 201 -5.70 -15.91 -13.86
CA CYS A 201 -4.59 -15.00 -14.14
C CYS A 201 -4.19 -14.21 -12.88
N CYS A 202 -5.15 -13.61 -12.18
CA CYS A 202 -4.90 -12.84 -10.97
C CYS A 202 -4.41 -13.73 -9.82
N GLU A 203 -5.07 -14.85 -9.56
CA GLU A 203 -4.73 -15.76 -8.45
C GLU A 203 -3.29 -16.28 -8.58
N ASN A 204 -2.90 -16.71 -9.78
CA ASN A 204 -1.56 -17.21 -10.04
C ASN A 204 -0.48 -16.15 -9.77
N LEU A 205 -0.68 -14.91 -10.23
CA LEU A 205 0.29 -13.85 -10.01
C LEU A 205 0.37 -13.41 -8.54
N ILE A 206 -0.78 -13.31 -7.85
CA ILE A 206 -0.82 -12.99 -6.42
C ILE A 206 -0.09 -14.07 -5.62
N LYS A 207 -0.33 -15.35 -5.92
CA LYS A 207 0.34 -16.47 -5.25
C LYS A 207 1.86 -16.42 -5.46
N ARG A 208 2.32 -16.22 -6.71
CA ARG A 208 3.75 -16.05 -7.03
C ARG A 208 4.37 -14.91 -6.22
N ASN A 209 3.70 -13.75 -6.16
CA ASN A 209 4.20 -12.58 -5.42
C ASN A 209 4.25 -12.80 -3.89
N LYS A 210 3.37 -13.63 -3.32
CA LYS A 210 3.45 -14.06 -1.92
C LYS A 210 4.63 -14.99 -1.67
N GLU A 211 4.87 -15.95 -2.56
CA GLU A 211 5.95 -16.93 -2.43
C GLU A 211 7.34 -16.26 -2.41
N ILE A 212 7.54 -15.22 -3.23
CA ILE A 212 8.80 -14.45 -3.27
C ILE A 212 8.84 -13.26 -2.29
N ALA A 213 7.82 -13.10 -1.45
CA ALA A 213 7.67 -12.00 -0.50
C ALA A 213 7.77 -10.59 -1.15
N LYS A 214 7.36 -10.44 -2.41
CA LYS A 214 7.06 -9.13 -3.04
C LYS A 214 5.72 -8.59 -2.53
N TYR A 215 4.78 -9.49 -2.25
CA TYR A 215 3.51 -9.20 -1.60
C TYR A 215 3.45 -9.86 -0.22
N ILE A 216 3.34 -9.03 0.82
CA ILE A 216 3.16 -9.49 2.21
C ILE A 216 1.83 -8.92 2.71
N PRO A 217 0.74 -9.71 2.72
CA PRO A 217 -0.58 -9.22 3.10
C PRO A 217 -0.64 -8.65 4.52
N GLU A 218 0.12 -9.21 5.45
CA GLU A 218 0.07 -8.84 6.88
C GLU A 218 0.57 -7.43 7.15
N ILE A 219 1.42 -6.89 6.28
CA ILE A 219 1.98 -5.53 6.41
C ILE A 219 1.20 -4.51 5.57
N PHE A 220 0.19 -4.92 4.80
CA PHE A 220 -0.56 -3.97 4.00
C PHE A 220 -1.39 -3.04 4.89
N VAL A 221 -1.31 -1.75 4.59
CA VAL A 221 -2.05 -0.67 5.25
C VAL A 221 -2.55 0.27 4.18
N GLU A 222 -3.83 0.62 4.27
CA GLU A 222 -4.39 1.67 3.41
C GLU A 222 -3.76 3.00 3.81
N GLU A 223 -2.98 3.56 2.89
CA GLU A 223 -2.32 4.86 3.01
C GLU A 223 -3.16 5.91 2.30
N SER A 224 -3.48 7.01 3.00
CA SER A 224 -4.25 8.13 2.45
C SER A 224 -5.54 7.64 1.74
N MET A 225 -5.91 8.27 0.62
CA MET A 225 -7.07 7.94 -0.19
C MET A 225 -6.73 7.09 -1.42
N TYR A 226 -5.48 6.60 -1.57
CA TYR A 226 -5.04 5.95 -2.82
C TYR A 226 -5.89 4.74 -3.20
N LYS A 227 -6.17 3.86 -2.24
CA LYS A 227 -7.00 2.69 -2.49
C LYS A 227 -8.46 3.08 -2.72
N GLU A 228 -8.98 4.06 -1.98
CA GLU A 228 -10.34 4.58 -2.18
C GLU A 228 -10.51 5.13 -3.60
N ASN A 229 -9.56 5.92 -4.09
CA ASN A 229 -9.54 6.45 -5.45
C ASN A 229 -9.57 5.32 -6.51
N LEU A 230 -8.80 4.25 -6.29
CA LEU A 230 -8.87 3.06 -7.17
C LEU A 230 -10.21 2.33 -7.09
N ARG A 231 -10.92 2.38 -5.96
CA ARG A 231 -12.26 1.80 -5.86
C ARG A 231 -13.27 2.61 -6.68
N TYR A 232 -13.23 3.94 -6.64
CA TYR A 232 -13.99 4.82 -7.54
C TYR A 232 -13.68 4.50 -9.00
N PHE A 233 -12.39 4.34 -9.31
CA PHE A 233 -11.96 3.94 -10.64
C PHE A 233 -12.55 2.59 -11.07
N ALA A 234 -12.44 1.53 -10.27
CA ALA A 234 -12.80 0.18 -10.71
C ALA A 234 -14.31 -0.12 -10.70
N LEU A 235 -15.13 0.52 -9.85
CA LEU A 235 -16.57 0.26 -9.74
C LEU A 235 -17.41 1.54 -9.76
N PRO A 236 -17.56 2.20 -10.93
CA PRO A 236 -18.16 3.53 -11.00
C PRO A 236 -19.58 3.62 -10.42
N ILE A 237 -20.45 2.64 -10.73
CA ILE A 237 -21.84 2.62 -10.25
C ILE A 237 -21.93 2.45 -8.74
N LEU A 238 -21.06 1.64 -8.14
CA LEU A 238 -21.05 1.45 -6.69
C LEU A 238 -20.62 2.73 -5.98
N PHE A 239 -19.59 3.40 -6.51
CA PHE A 239 -18.97 4.54 -5.85
C PHE A 239 -19.69 5.87 -6.12
N ILE A 240 -20.41 6.03 -7.23
CA ILE A 240 -21.34 7.16 -7.37
C ILE A 240 -22.49 7.06 -6.36
N ASN A 241 -23.01 5.85 -6.12
CA ASN A 241 -24.04 5.62 -5.11
C ASN A 241 -23.52 5.92 -3.69
N LYS A 242 -22.27 5.53 -3.40
CA LYS A 242 -21.59 5.89 -2.16
C LYS A 242 -21.45 7.41 -2.02
N ALA A 243 -20.96 8.11 -3.06
CA ALA A 243 -20.81 9.56 -3.03
C ALA A 243 -22.14 10.27 -2.76
N ILE A 244 -23.23 9.90 -3.45
CA ILE A 244 -24.56 10.47 -3.20
C ILE A 244 -25.03 10.20 -1.78
N HIS A 245 -24.83 8.98 -1.28
CA HIS A 245 -25.18 8.61 0.08
C HIS A 245 -24.40 9.44 1.12
N ASP A 246 -23.08 9.55 0.98
CA ASP A 246 -22.21 10.31 1.88
C ASP A 246 -22.62 11.79 1.88
N LEU A 247 -22.90 12.38 0.71
CA LEU A 247 -23.40 13.75 0.58
C LEU A 247 -24.76 13.97 1.25
N LYS A 248 -25.65 12.98 1.24
CA LYS A 248 -26.95 13.06 1.92
C LYS A 248 -26.84 12.99 3.44
N GLN A 249 -25.74 12.46 3.98
CA GLN A 249 -25.51 12.37 5.42
C GLN A 249 -24.89 13.63 6.03
N LEU A 250 -24.32 14.52 5.22
CA LEU A 250 -23.73 15.77 5.70
C LEU A 250 -24.81 16.75 6.19
N ASP A 251 -24.53 17.44 7.30
CA ASP A 251 -25.41 18.46 7.86
C ASP A 251 -25.12 19.85 7.28
N PHE A 252 -25.96 20.31 6.35
CA PHE A 252 -25.84 21.63 5.73
C PHE A 252 -26.61 22.75 6.44
N ASN A 253 -27.27 22.49 7.59
CA ASN A 253 -28.17 23.46 8.23
C ASN A 253 -27.50 24.81 8.48
N ASN A 254 -26.28 24.79 9.02
CA ASN A 254 -25.56 26.02 9.35
C ASN A 254 -25.17 26.80 8.10
N ILE A 255 -24.55 26.16 7.10
CA ILE A 255 -24.17 26.81 5.83
C ILE A 255 -25.41 27.34 5.09
N ASN A 256 -26.51 26.58 5.08
CA ASN A 256 -27.76 26.98 4.45
C ASN A 256 -28.38 28.23 5.09
N ASN A 257 -28.22 28.42 6.40
CA ASN A 257 -28.66 29.64 7.06
C ASN A 257 -27.91 30.89 6.54
N TYR A 258 -26.61 30.76 6.23
CA TYR A 258 -25.82 31.85 5.63
C TYR A 258 -26.13 32.05 4.16
N LEU A 259 -26.23 30.98 3.37
CA LEU A 259 -26.63 31.05 1.97
C LEU A 259 -27.99 31.75 1.82
N LYS A 260 -28.93 31.47 2.72
CA LYS A 260 -30.23 32.16 2.78
C LYS A 260 -30.10 33.67 3.01
N LYS A 261 -29.21 34.10 3.91
CA LYS A 261 -28.96 35.54 4.17
C LYS A 261 -28.38 36.25 2.94
N GLU A 262 -27.51 35.56 2.21
CA GLU A 262 -26.90 36.05 0.96
C GLU A 262 -27.80 35.84 -0.28
N LYS A 263 -29.05 35.40 -0.10
CA LYS A 263 -30.00 35.10 -1.20
C LYS A 263 -29.46 34.09 -2.23
N LYS A 264 -28.59 33.17 -1.80
CA LYS A 264 -28.07 32.06 -2.62
C LYS A 264 -28.97 30.82 -2.50
N GLN A 265 -28.79 29.89 -3.43
CA GLN A 265 -29.51 28.61 -3.41
C GLN A 265 -29.05 27.75 -2.22
N LEU A 266 -30.00 27.13 -1.53
CA LEU A 266 -29.69 26.20 -0.43
C LEU A 266 -29.08 24.91 -1.00
N ILE A 267 -28.10 24.36 -0.28
CA ILE A 267 -27.46 23.09 -0.58
C ILE A 267 -28.38 21.95 -0.12
N SER A 268 -28.74 21.05 -1.03
CA SER A 268 -29.45 19.82 -0.73
C SER A 268 -29.20 18.75 -1.79
N PHE A 269 -28.89 17.53 -1.33
CA PHE A 269 -28.70 16.36 -2.19
C PHE A 269 -29.91 15.40 -2.18
N SER A 270 -31.02 15.82 -1.56
CA SER A 270 -32.26 15.01 -1.47
C SER A 270 -32.86 14.67 -2.83
N GLY A 271 -32.64 15.50 -3.86
CA GLY A 271 -33.14 15.30 -5.22
C GLY A 271 -32.39 14.23 -6.04
N TYR A 272 -31.26 13.70 -5.56
CA TYR A 272 -30.54 12.62 -6.24
C TYR A 272 -31.12 11.24 -5.88
N PRO A 273 -31.17 10.27 -6.81
CA PRO A 273 -31.69 8.93 -6.54
C PRO A 273 -30.83 8.20 -5.49
N GLU A 274 -31.44 7.28 -4.73
CA GLU A 274 -30.68 6.41 -3.82
C GLU A 274 -29.82 5.39 -4.55
N LYS A 275 -30.24 4.98 -5.75
CA LYS A 275 -29.53 4.03 -6.61
C LYS A 275 -29.52 4.53 -8.05
N VAL A 276 -28.33 4.89 -8.50
CA VAL A 276 -27.99 5.13 -9.90
C VAL A 276 -27.89 3.78 -10.61
N SER A 277 -28.54 3.69 -11.77
CA SER A 277 -28.51 2.53 -12.65
C SER A 277 -27.46 2.71 -13.75
N PRO A 278 -27.04 1.63 -14.43
CA PRO A 278 -26.16 1.73 -15.59
C PRO A 278 -26.66 2.68 -16.70
N ALA A 279 -27.99 2.80 -16.88
CA ALA A 279 -28.60 3.59 -17.94
C ALA A 279 -28.53 5.12 -17.70
N ASN A 280 -28.49 5.55 -16.44
CA ASN A 280 -28.49 6.98 -16.06
C ASN A 280 -27.20 7.42 -15.35
N SER A 281 -26.16 6.59 -15.37
CA SER A 281 -24.91 6.84 -14.65
C SER A 281 -24.21 8.10 -15.12
N ASP A 282 -24.07 8.26 -16.43
CA ASP A 282 -23.24 9.32 -17.01
C ASP A 282 -23.89 10.70 -16.75
N ASP A 283 -25.21 10.78 -16.86
CA ASP A 283 -26.01 11.96 -16.49
C ASP A 283 -25.92 12.26 -14.98
N SER A 284 -26.06 11.24 -14.13
CA SER A 284 -25.97 11.40 -12.67
C SER A 284 -24.59 11.90 -12.23
N ILE A 285 -23.51 11.38 -12.82
CA ILE A 285 -22.13 11.79 -12.52
C ILE A 285 -21.93 13.26 -12.94
N SER A 286 -22.33 13.62 -14.15
CA SER A 286 -22.13 14.98 -14.67
C SER A 286 -22.93 16.04 -13.91
N THR A 287 -24.20 15.76 -13.62
CA THR A 287 -25.09 16.66 -12.85
C THR A 287 -24.59 16.85 -11.43
N LEU A 288 -24.21 15.77 -10.74
CA LEU A 288 -23.67 15.83 -9.39
C LEU A 288 -22.34 16.59 -9.33
N THR A 289 -21.42 16.33 -10.27
CA THR A 289 -20.14 17.02 -10.37
C THR A 289 -20.32 18.54 -10.51
N ASN A 290 -21.20 18.96 -11.42
CA ASN A 290 -21.49 20.38 -11.63
C ASN A 290 -22.13 21.02 -10.40
N TYR A 291 -23.04 20.31 -9.73
CA TYR A 291 -23.66 20.79 -8.50
C TYR A 291 -22.64 20.94 -7.36
N LEU A 292 -21.75 19.97 -7.17
CA LEU A 292 -20.67 20.04 -6.18
C LEU A 292 -19.74 21.23 -6.42
N LYS A 293 -19.29 21.44 -7.68
CA LYS A 293 -18.46 22.59 -8.05
C LYS A 293 -19.14 23.91 -7.71
N LYS A 294 -20.45 24.03 -7.99
CA LYS A 294 -21.25 25.20 -7.62
C LYS A 294 -21.30 25.39 -6.10
N CYS A 295 -21.61 24.35 -5.34
CA CYS A 295 -21.68 24.41 -3.88
C CYS A 295 -20.35 24.86 -3.26
N ILE A 296 -19.22 24.32 -3.74
CA ILE A 296 -17.89 24.69 -3.27
C ILE A 296 -17.60 26.17 -3.56
N ALA A 297 -17.86 26.62 -4.79
CA ALA A 297 -17.68 28.03 -5.15
C ALA A 297 -18.55 28.97 -4.31
N ASP A 298 -19.80 28.58 -4.03
CA ASP A 298 -20.70 29.36 -3.19
C ASP A 298 -20.17 29.50 -1.75
N ILE A 299 -19.60 28.43 -1.19
CA ILE A 299 -18.97 28.44 0.14
C ILE A 299 -17.66 29.25 0.14
N GLU A 300 -16.85 29.16 -0.90
CA GLU A 300 -15.60 29.94 -1.01
C GLU A 300 -15.86 31.45 -1.10
N GLU A 301 -16.92 31.88 -1.79
CA GLU A 301 -17.31 33.29 -1.82
C GLU A 301 -17.79 33.78 -0.44
N LEU A 302 -18.44 32.92 0.35
CA LEU A 302 -18.79 33.27 1.74
C LEU A 302 -17.54 33.44 2.61
N ASP A 303 -16.51 32.63 2.38
CA ASP A 303 -15.25 32.73 3.11
C ASP A 303 -14.50 34.03 2.81
N THR A 304 -14.46 34.50 1.56
CA THR A 304 -13.72 35.72 1.19
C THR A 304 -14.37 37.01 1.72
N LYS A 305 -15.69 37.03 1.93
CA LYS A 305 -16.38 38.17 2.57
C LYS A 305 -16.06 38.33 4.06
N ARG A 306 -15.32 37.39 4.69
CA ARG A 306 -14.90 37.44 6.10
C ARG A 306 -13.66 38.31 6.36
N ASP A 307 -12.84 38.58 5.36
CA ASP A 307 -11.55 39.28 5.53
C ASP A 307 -11.70 40.78 5.90
N GLY A 308 -12.93 41.28 6.06
CA GLY A 308 -13.24 42.67 6.43
C GLY A 308 -13.82 42.88 7.85
N VAL A 309 -13.72 41.92 8.78
CA VAL A 309 -14.29 42.04 10.15
C VAL A 309 -13.21 42.26 11.21
N ASP A 310 -13.42 43.27 12.08
CA ASP A 310 -12.40 43.86 12.97
C ASP A 310 -12.17 43.13 14.32
N SER A 311 -13.02 42.19 14.76
CA SER A 311 -12.88 41.55 16.09
C SER A 311 -12.54 40.05 16.05
N ILE A 312 -11.69 39.61 16.99
CA ILE A 312 -11.26 38.20 17.18
C ILE A 312 -12.45 37.31 17.60
N GLU A 313 -13.35 37.84 18.42
CA GLU A 313 -14.53 37.10 18.91
C GLU A 313 -15.56 36.85 17.80
N GLU A 314 -15.76 37.80 16.87
CA GLU A 314 -16.61 37.58 15.69
C GLU A 314 -15.98 36.60 14.70
N ARG A 315 -14.65 36.63 14.51
CA ARG A 315 -13.95 35.61 13.73
C ARG A 315 -14.08 34.22 14.33
N TYR A 316 -13.98 34.09 15.66
CA TYR A 316 -14.13 32.80 16.34
C TYR A 316 -15.57 32.28 16.30
N THR A 317 -16.56 33.12 16.60
CA THR A 317 -17.97 32.72 16.50
C THR A 317 -18.33 32.38 15.06
N GLN A 318 -18.07 33.26 14.09
CA GLN A 318 -18.40 32.98 12.69
C GLN A 318 -17.62 31.78 12.13
N GLY A 319 -16.33 31.63 12.49
CA GLY A 319 -15.45 30.54 12.09
C GLY A 319 -15.93 29.16 12.56
N TYR A 320 -16.43 29.08 13.79
CA TYR A 320 -17.04 27.87 14.37
C TYR A 320 -18.38 27.50 13.68
N PHE A 321 -19.15 28.49 13.21
CA PHE A 321 -20.51 28.26 12.67
C PHE A 321 -20.58 27.88 11.18
N ILE A 322 -19.61 28.23 10.32
CA ILE A 322 -19.65 27.82 8.89
C ILE A 322 -19.20 26.36 8.68
N ASN A 323 -18.77 25.66 9.74
CA ASN A 323 -18.29 24.29 9.67
C ASN A 323 -17.26 24.11 8.53
N SER A 324 -16.06 24.66 8.74
CA SER A 324 -14.98 24.64 7.74
C SER A 324 -14.68 23.25 7.18
N SER A 325 -15.05 22.17 7.89
CA SER A 325 -14.93 20.79 7.41
C SER A 325 -15.80 20.50 6.19
N ILE A 326 -17.04 21.03 6.09
CA ILE A 326 -17.97 20.66 5.00
C ILE A 326 -17.38 21.03 3.64
N LYS A 327 -16.73 22.19 3.53
CA LYS A 327 -16.04 22.57 2.29
C LYS A 327 -15.00 21.53 1.89
N TRP A 328 -14.22 21.05 2.85
CA TRP A 328 -13.21 20.02 2.64
C TRP A 328 -13.85 18.67 2.30
N ASP A 329 -14.91 18.27 3.00
CA ASP A 329 -15.67 17.05 2.71
C ASP A 329 -16.22 17.06 1.26
N LEU A 330 -16.79 18.19 0.81
CA LEU A 330 -17.27 18.36 -0.57
C LEU A 330 -16.13 18.30 -1.59
N LYS A 331 -14.98 18.92 -1.28
CA LYS A 331 -13.79 18.88 -2.15
C LYS A 331 -13.21 17.48 -2.25
N ASP A 332 -13.15 16.75 -1.14
CA ASP A 332 -12.66 15.38 -1.09
C ASP A 332 -13.55 14.47 -1.94
N ILE A 333 -14.87 14.53 -1.78
CA ILE A 333 -15.82 13.77 -2.61
C ILE A 333 -15.70 14.16 -4.09
N LEU A 334 -15.61 15.46 -4.41
CA LEU A 334 -15.43 15.92 -5.78
C LEU A 334 -14.13 15.37 -6.39
N SER A 335 -13.03 15.37 -5.64
CA SER A 335 -11.75 14.84 -6.11
C SER A 335 -11.80 13.32 -6.34
N GLN A 336 -12.51 12.58 -5.50
CA GLN A 336 -12.73 11.13 -5.68
C GLN A 336 -13.58 10.85 -6.93
N MET A 337 -14.58 11.69 -7.20
CA MET A 337 -15.43 11.55 -8.39
C MET A 337 -14.66 11.67 -9.70
N GLU A 338 -13.53 12.39 -9.75
CA GLU A 338 -12.68 12.47 -10.95
C GLU A 338 -12.17 11.09 -11.40
N TYR A 339 -11.99 10.15 -10.45
CA TYR A 339 -11.54 8.79 -10.75
C TYR A 339 -12.59 7.93 -11.45
N LEU A 340 -13.87 8.33 -11.43
CA LEU A 340 -14.93 7.66 -12.18
C LEU A 340 -14.67 7.74 -13.70
N ASP A 341 -14.19 8.89 -14.17
CA ASP A 341 -13.99 9.21 -15.59
C ASP A 341 -12.67 8.66 -16.14
N TYR A 342 -11.66 8.46 -15.29
CA TYR A 342 -10.40 7.87 -15.73
C TYR A 342 -10.57 6.44 -16.22
N ARG A 343 -9.77 6.10 -17.24
CA ARG A 343 -9.72 4.80 -17.90
C ARG A 343 -8.33 4.17 -17.88
N ALA A 344 -7.29 4.97 -17.73
CA ALA A 344 -5.94 4.50 -17.53
C ALA A 344 -5.26 5.30 -16.40
N MET A 345 -4.57 4.61 -15.51
CA MET A 345 -3.86 5.21 -14.40
C MET A 345 -2.44 4.65 -14.30
N LEU A 346 -1.47 5.54 -14.09
CA LEU A 346 -0.09 5.17 -13.78
C LEU A 346 0.23 5.56 -12.34
N LEU A 347 0.54 4.56 -11.52
CA LEU A 347 0.93 4.72 -10.13
C LEU A 347 2.45 4.84 -10.02
N THR A 348 2.95 5.89 -9.36
CA THR A 348 4.38 6.11 -9.17
C THR A 348 4.77 6.16 -7.70
N ARG A 349 5.94 5.62 -7.39
CA ARG A 349 6.61 5.65 -6.08
C ARG A 349 8.06 5.19 -6.25
N ASN A 350 8.96 5.59 -5.36
CA ASN A 350 10.36 5.12 -5.38
C ASN A 350 10.47 3.58 -5.25
N ALA A 351 11.63 3.03 -5.59
CA ALA A 351 11.93 1.59 -5.48
C ALA A 351 11.79 1.09 -4.02
N GLY A 352 11.26 -0.13 -3.84
CA GLY A 352 11.12 -0.74 -2.51
C GLY A 352 10.06 -0.14 -1.58
N GLN A 353 9.21 0.77 -2.07
CA GLN A 353 8.22 1.49 -1.26
C GLN A 353 6.80 0.90 -1.33
N GLY A 354 6.64 -0.36 -1.77
CA GLY A 354 5.37 -1.10 -1.64
C GLY A 354 4.34 -0.96 -2.76
N LYS A 355 4.72 -0.54 -3.99
CA LYS A 355 3.81 -0.50 -5.16
C LYS A 355 3.17 -1.85 -5.47
N THR A 356 3.99 -2.89 -5.60
CA THR A 356 3.54 -4.28 -5.83
C THR A 356 2.61 -4.76 -4.73
N ASN A 357 2.94 -4.48 -3.46
CA ASN A 357 2.09 -4.82 -2.31
C ASN A 357 0.71 -4.15 -2.44
N PHE A 358 0.67 -2.87 -2.82
CA PHE A 358 -0.57 -2.12 -3.02
C PHE A 358 -1.46 -2.69 -4.14
N VAL A 359 -0.92 -2.96 -5.33
CA VAL A 359 -1.71 -3.51 -6.43
C VAL A 359 -2.12 -4.97 -6.20
N CYS A 360 -1.30 -5.76 -5.51
CA CYS A 360 -1.66 -7.12 -5.09
C CYS A 360 -2.82 -7.10 -4.10
N ASP A 361 -2.74 -6.27 -3.05
CA ASP A 361 -3.82 -6.13 -2.08
C ASP A 361 -5.11 -5.61 -2.73
N PHE A 362 -5.02 -4.58 -3.59
CA PHE A 362 -6.19 -4.07 -4.30
C PHE A 362 -6.85 -5.16 -5.17
N THR A 363 -6.04 -5.95 -5.88
CA THR A 363 -6.56 -7.04 -6.71
C THR A 363 -7.19 -8.14 -5.86
N GLU A 364 -6.48 -8.65 -4.84
CA GLU A 364 -6.94 -9.73 -3.99
C GLU A 364 -8.15 -9.34 -3.13
N ASN A 365 -8.03 -8.23 -2.40
CA ASN A 365 -8.97 -7.85 -1.35
C ASN A 365 -10.10 -6.95 -1.83
N PHE A 366 -10.06 -6.44 -3.07
CA PHE A 366 -11.14 -5.66 -3.63
C PHE A 366 -11.65 -6.22 -4.97
N LEU A 367 -10.83 -6.31 -6.01
CA LEU A 367 -11.29 -6.72 -7.35
C LEU A 367 -11.87 -8.14 -7.36
N LEU A 368 -11.10 -9.13 -6.88
CA LEU A 368 -11.54 -10.53 -6.84
C LEU A 368 -12.73 -10.74 -5.89
N LYS A 369 -12.69 -10.15 -4.69
CA LYS A 369 -13.79 -10.24 -3.72
C LYS A 369 -15.09 -9.58 -4.19
N LYS A 370 -15.02 -8.62 -5.11
CA LYS A 370 -16.18 -7.99 -5.75
C LYS A 370 -16.56 -8.61 -7.10
N ASN A 371 -15.92 -9.72 -7.47
CA ASN A 371 -16.15 -10.42 -8.75
C ASN A 371 -15.96 -9.52 -9.98
N VAL A 372 -15.03 -8.56 -9.92
CA VAL A 372 -14.65 -7.74 -11.07
C VAL A 372 -13.74 -8.59 -11.98
N CYS A 373 -14.05 -8.72 -13.27
CA CYS A 373 -13.13 -9.42 -14.19
C CYS A 373 -11.84 -8.60 -14.25
N SER A 374 -10.73 -9.21 -13.87
CA SER A 374 -9.44 -8.53 -13.85
C SER A 374 -8.38 -9.41 -14.47
N LEU A 375 -7.40 -8.77 -15.08
CA LEU A 375 -6.19 -9.41 -15.60
C LEU A 375 -5.02 -8.75 -14.90
N PHE A 376 -4.15 -9.53 -14.27
CA PHE A 376 -3.02 -9.00 -13.53
C PHE A 376 -1.73 -9.58 -14.09
N PHE A 377 -0.86 -8.70 -14.60
CA PHE A 377 0.41 -9.02 -15.22
C PHE A 377 1.57 -8.35 -14.47
N ASN A 378 2.71 -9.04 -14.40
CA ASN A 378 3.99 -8.35 -14.23
C ASN A 378 4.47 -7.95 -15.64
N ALA A 379 4.88 -6.70 -15.82
CA ALA A 379 5.43 -6.24 -17.09
C ALA A 379 6.66 -7.05 -17.53
N ALA A 380 7.46 -7.56 -16.59
CA ALA A 380 8.62 -8.43 -16.87
C ALA A 380 8.24 -9.70 -17.66
N ASP A 381 7.02 -10.22 -17.45
CA ASP A 381 6.55 -11.46 -18.09
C ASP A 381 6.08 -11.24 -19.54
N PHE A 382 6.09 -10.00 -20.07
CA PHE A 382 5.69 -9.74 -21.45
C PHE A 382 6.79 -10.09 -22.46
N CYS A 383 6.55 -11.15 -23.23
CA CYS A 383 7.37 -11.55 -24.38
C CYS A 383 6.77 -11.15 -25.75
N ASP A 384 5.58 -10.57 -25.76
CA ASP A 384 4.87 -10.05 -26.93
C ASP A 384 4.20 -8.72 -26.53
N THR A 385 3.77 -7.93 -27.52
CA THR A 385 3.15 -6.64 -27.27
C THR A 385 1.92 -6.77 -26.36
N PRO A 386 1.69 -5.84 -25.42
CA PRO A 386 0.55 -5.93 -24.50
C PRO A 386 -0.80 -6.09 -25.22
N VAL A 387 -0.97 -5.46 -26.39
CA VAL A 387 -2.17 -5.59 -27.23
C VAL A 387 -2.43 -7.03 -27.65
N ASN A 388 -1.41 -7.73 -28.16
CA ASN A 388 -1.52 -9.13 -28.58
C ASN A 388 -1.86 -10.05 -27.39
N ILE A 389 -1.26 -9.77 -26.24
CA ILE A 389 -1.52 -10.53 -25.01
C ILE A 389 -2.97 -10.35 -24.58
N LEU A 390 -3.47 -9.11 -24.50
CA LEU A 390 -4.89 -8.87 -24.19
C LEU A 390 -5.81 -9.58 -25.20
N LYS A 391 -5.48 -9.49 -26.50
CA LYS A 391 -6.23 -10.16 -27.57
C LYS A 391 -6.37 -11.66 -27.31
N LYS A 392 -5.29 -12.33 -26.89
CA LYS A 392 -5.32 -13.76 -26.53
C LYS A 392 -6.23 -14.05 -25.33
N TYR A 393 -6.30 -13.17 -24.35
CA TYR A 393 -7.21 -13.31 -23.21
C TYR A 393 -8.67 -13.10 -23.61
N ILE A 394 -9.01 -12.00 -24.28
CA ILE A 394 -10.39 -11.69 -24.67
C ILE A 394 -10.92 -12.65 -25.75
N THR A 395 -10.07 -13.28 -26.55
CA THR A 395 -10.53 -14.32 -27.51
C THR A 395 -10.58 -15.72 -26.91
N VAL A 396 -10.22 -15.86 -25.63
CA VAL A 396 -10.10 -17.15 -24.93
C VAL A 396 -9.21 -18.11 -25.73
N ASP A 397 -7.96 -17.68 -25.97
CA ASP A 397 -6.95 -18.39 -26.77
C ASP A 397 -7.40 -18.69 -28.21
N GLY A 398 -8.11 -17.75 -28.83
CA GLY A 398 -8.60 -17.88 -30.21
C GLY A 398 -9.86 -18.74 -30.37
N LYS A 399 -10.47 -19.20 -29.26
CA LYS A 399 -11.75 -19.93 -29.29
C LYS A 399 -12.90 -19.10 -29.87
N TYR A 400 -12.88 -17.79 -29.63
CA TYR A 400 -13.84 -16.83 -30.17
C TYR A 400 -13.14 -15.81 -31.08
N SER A 401 -13.86 -15.30 -32.08
CA SER A 401 -13.32 -14.22 -32.92
C SER A 401 -13.20 -12.92 -32.13
N GLU A 402 -12.21 -12.10 -32.48
CA GLU A 402 -11.99 -10.80 -31.84
C GLU A 402 -13.20 -9.87 -31.99
N LYS A 403 -13.81 -9.84 -33.19
CA LYS A 403 -15.02 -9.06 -33.46
C LYS A 403 -16.17 -9.43 -32.51
N TYR A 404 -16.48 -10.72 -32.40
CA TYR A 404 -17.53 -11.21 -31.49
C TYR A 404 -17.20 -10.86 -30.02
N ALA A 405 -15.96 -11.11 -29.59
CA ALA A 405 -15.52 -10.83 -28.22
C ALA A 405 -15.66 -9.34 -27.86
N ILE A 406 -15.29 -8.43 -28.77
CA ILE A 406 -15.41 -6.98 -28.54
C ILE A 406 -16.89 -6.56 -28.51
N GLU A 407 -17.71 -7.03 -29.45
CA GLU A 407 -19.14 -6.68 -29.53
C GLU A 407 -19.90 -7.13 -28.27
N ILE A 408 -19.68 -8.37 -27.80
CA ILE A 408 -20.41 -8.89 -26.64
C ILE A 408 -19.96 -8.22 -25.34
N LEU A 409 -18.67 -7.87 -25.23
CA LEU A 409 -18.16 -7.10 -24.10
C LEU A 409 -18.67 -5.66 -24.08
N ASN A 410 -18.85 -5.03 -25.26
CA ASN A 410 -19.49 -3.72 -25.36
C ASN A 410 -20.94 -3.78 -24.87
N GLN A 411 -21.71 -4.78 -25.30
CA GLN A 411 -23.08 -4.98 -24.82
C GLN A 411 -23.12 -5.24 -23.32
N TRP A 412 -22.22 -6.08 -22.81
CA TRP A 412 -22.10 -6.35 -21.37
C TRP A 412 -21.79 -5.08 -20.57
N TRP A 413 -20.87 -4.25 -21.06
CA TRP A 413 -20.55 -2.95 -20.45
C TRP A 413 -21.71 -1.96 -20.47
N ILE A 414 -22.46 -1.87 -21.56
CA ILE A 414 -23.65 -1.00 -21.64
C ILE A 414 -24.68 -1.42 -20.59
N ASN A 415 -24.89 -2.72 -20.42
CA ASN A 415 -25.91 -3.26 -19.53
C ASN A 415 -25.51 -3.19 -18.04
N ALA A 416 -24.24 -3.46 -17.72
CA ALA A 416 -23.79 -3.60 -16.34
C ALA A 416 -22.96 -2.40 -15.85
N LYS A 417 -22.30 -1.66 -16.75
CA LYS A 417 -21.27 -0.64 -16.44
C LYS A 417 -20.18 -1.14 -15.48
N ILE A 418 -19.87 -2.45 -15.56
CA ILE A 418 -18.77 -3.09 -14.83
C ILE A 418 -17.61 -3.25 -15.83
N PRO A 419 -16.44 -2.64 -15.58
CA PRO A 419 -15.31 -2.75 -16.48
C PRO A 419 -14.55 -4.06 -16.26
N ILE A 420 -13.76 -4.44 -17.26
CA ILE A 420 -12.62 -5.35 -17.08
C ILE A 420 -11.43 -4.50 -16.66
N VAL A 421 -10.80 -4.85 -15.54
CA VAL A 421 -9.65 -4.12 -14.99
C VAL A 421 -8.35 -4.83 -15.34
N ILE A 422 -7.47 -4.16 -16.08
CA ILE A 422 -6.13 -4.63 -16.41
C ILE A 422 -5.16 -4.00 -15.42
N VAL A 423 -4.41 -4.81 -14.70
CA VAL A 423 -3.35 -4.39 -13.78
C VAL A 423 -2.01 -4.83 -14.35
N ILE A 424 -1.06 -3.90 -14.51
CA ILE A 424 0.30 -4.18 -14.97
C ILE A 424 1.28 -3.61 -13.94
N ASP A 425 1.92 -4.49 -13.17
CA ASP A 425 2.91 -4.08 -12.18
C ASP A 425 4.30 -3.97 -12.81
N GLY A 426 5.05 -2.95 -12.38
CA GLY A 426 6.47 -2.78 -12.66
C GLY A 426 6.80 -2.57 -14.12
N LEU A 427 6.21 -1.58 -14.81
CA LEU A 427 6.52 -1.29 -16.24
C LEU A 427 8.03 -1.21 -16.53
N ASN A 428 8.80 -0.70 -15.55
CA ASN A 428 10.24 -0.62 -15.62
C ASN A 428 10.97 -1.96 -15.68
N GLU A 429 10.37 -3.04 -15.20
CA GLU A 429 10.95 -4.39 -15.14
C GLU A 429 10.92 -5.10 -16.50
N ASN A 430 10.22 -4.56 -17.52
CA ASN A 430 10.27 -5.14 -18.86
C ASN A 430 11.58 -4.78 -19.58
N ILE A 431 12.40 -5.80 -19.80
CA ILE A 431 13.62 -5.73 -20.61
C ILE A 431 13.50 -6.50 -21.93
N SER A 432 12.57 -7.46 -22.00
CA SER A 432 12.38 -8.36 -23.13
C SER A 432 11.98 -7.69 -24.44
N LEU A 433 11.26 -6.56 -24.38
CA LEU A 433 10.76 -5.86 -25.56
C LEU A 433 11.49 -4.51 -25.74
N PRO A 434 12.28 -4.36 -26.83
CA PRO A 434 12.89 -3.07 -27.16
C PRO A 434 11.84 -1.97 -27.32
N ASN A 435 12.12 -0.77 -26.80
CA ASN A 435 11.20 0.37 -26.82
C ASN A 435 9.81 0.07 -26.20
N PHE A 436 9.77 -0.73 -25.13
CA PHE A 436 8.55 -1.13 -24.42
C PHE A 436 7.64 0.07 -24.07
N GLU A 437 8.18 1.24 -23.77
CA GLU A 437 7.41 2.46 -23.53
C GLU A 437 6.50 2.86 -24.71
N ASN A 438 6.95 2.64 -25.95
CA ASN A 438 6.12 2.90 -27.14
C ASN A 438 5.06 1.80 -27.31
N HIS A 439 5.37 0.56 -26.96
CA HIS A 439 4.39 -0.54 -26.96
C HIS A 439 3.28 -0.31 -25.92
N ILE A 440 3.63 0.19 -24.74
CA ILE A 440 2.65 0.56 -23.70
C ILE A 440 1.83 1.77 -24.13
N LEU A 441 2.46 2.81 -24.67
CA LEU A 441 1.72 3.98 -25.18
C LEU A 441 0.70 3.56 -26.25
N TYR A 442 1.14 2.77 -27.23
CA TYR A 442 0.25 2.22 -28.26
C TYR A 442 -0.87 1.36 -27.65
N ALA A 443 -0.54 0.48 -26.70
CA ALA A 443 -1.52 -0.36 -26.03
C ALA A 443 -2.59 0.47 -25.31
N ILE A 444 -2.20 1.51 -24.56
CA ILE A 444 -3.15 2.41 -23.91
C ILE A 444 -4.04 3.08 -24.95
N THR A 445 -3.48 3.61 -26.05
CA THR A 445 -4.27 4.25 -27.11
C THR A 445 -5.28 3.29 -27.74
N GLU A 446 -4.90 2.04 -28.01
CA GLU A 446 -5.83 1.03 -28.55
C GLU A 446 -6.88 0.60 -27.51
N TRP A 447 -6.48 0.38 -26.26
CA TRP A 447 -7.38 -0.06 -25.20
C TRP A 447 -8.37 1.02 -24.78
N LEU A 448 -8.03 2.31 -24.89
CA LEU A 448 -8.96 3.42 -24.64
C LEU A 448 -10.11 3.47 -25.67
N LYS A 449 -9.96 2.86 -26.85
CA LYS A 449 -11.06 2.70 -27.82
C LYS A 449 -12.09 1.67 -27.37
N LEU A 450 -11.74 0.78 -26.44
CA LEU A 450 -12.63 -0.26 -25.92
C LEU A 450 -13.30 0.23 -24.63
N PRO A 451 -14.58 0.64 -24.64
CA PRO A 451 -15.22 1.33 -23.51
C PRO A 451 -15.39 0.47 -22.25
N PHE A 452 -15.16 -0.84 -22.32
CA PHE A 452 -15.26 -1.74 -21.18
C PHE A 452 -13.93 -1.96 -20.42
N LEU A 453 -12.81 -1.37 -20.85
CA LEU A 453 -11.49 -1.58 -20.22
C LEU A 453 -11.08 -0.46 -19.26
N LYS A 454 -10.56 -0.81 -18.09
CA LYS A 454 -9.85 0.12 -17.19
C LYS A 454 -8.46 -0.40 -16.90
N ILE A 455 -7.44 0.45 -16.91
CA ILE A 455 -6.03 0.05 -16.86
C ILE A 455 -5.35 0.71 -15.65
N ILE A 456 -4.66 -0.09 -14.85
CA ILE A 456 -3.81 0.34 -13.74
C ILE A 456 -2.40 -0.15 -14.04
N MET A 457 -1.44 0.76 -14.02
CA MET A 457 -0.04 0.44 -14.24
C MET A 457 0.79 0.96 -13.07
N THR A 458 1.95 0.36 -12.81
CA THR A 458 2.90 0.90 -11.83
C THR A 458 4.27 1.10 -12.46
N THR A 459 5.00 2.13 -12.01
CA THR A 459 6.42 2.33 -12.36
C THR A 459 7.17 3.06 -11.23
N ARG A 460 8.49 3.12 -11.33
CA ARG A 460 9.33 3.92 -10.43
C ARG A 460 9.29 5.40 -10.81
N SER A 461 9.31 6.29 -9.82
CA SER A 461 9.18 7.73 -10.04
C SER A 461 10.31 8.29 -10.92
N GLU A 462 11.54 7.82 -10.73
CA GLU A 462 12.70 8.22 -11.52
C GLU A 462 12.59 7.85 -13.02
N LEU A 463 11.95 6.72 -13.33
CA LEU A 463 11.79 6.21 -14.69
C LEU A 463 10.59 6.80 -15.42
N LEU A 464 9.67 7.44 -14.70
CA LEU A 464 8.60 8.21 -15.32
C LEU A 464 9.19 9.29 -16.22
N THR A 465 10.23 10.01 -15.76
CA THR A 465 10.87 11.06 -16.55
C THR A 465 11.84 10.52 -17.61
N GLU A 466 12.60 9.45 -17.29
CA GLU A 466 13.70 8.98 -18.15
C GLU A 466 13.25 8.07 -19.30
N ARG A 467 12.28 7.18 -19.05
CA ARG A 467 11.83 6.15 -20.01
C ARG A 467 10.37 6.34 -20.41
N PHE A 468 9.50 6.58 -19.43
CA PHE A 468 8.05 6.65 -19.65
C PHE A 468 7.54 8.09 -19.80
N GLY A 469 8.41 9.05 -20.14
CA GLY A 469 8.07 10.47 -20.22
C GLY A 469 7.04 10.82 -21.30
N LYS A 470 6.73 9.87 -22.20
CA LYS A 470 5.64 9.99 -23.16
C LYS A 470 4.27 9.62 -22.58
N LEU A 471 4.21 8.94 -21.43
CA LEU A 471 2.97 8.55 -20.78
C LEU A 471 2.39 9.73 -19.99
N THR A 472 1.93 10.74 -20.71
CA THR A 472 1.40 11.98 -20.14
C THR A 472 -0.04 12.22 -20.58
N LYS A 473 -0.72 13.13 -19.87
CA LYS A 473 -2.07 13.55 -20.18
C LYS A 473 -2.15 14.20 -21.57
N GLU A 474 -1.11 14.92 -22.00
CA GLU A 474 -1.07 15.56 -23.32
C GLU A 474 -1.03 14.54 -24.47
N ASN A 475 -0.33 13.42 -24.28
CA ASN A 475 -0.18 12.39 -25.33
C ASN A 475 -1.34 11.39 -25.35
N ILE A 476 -1.95 11.09 -24.19
CA ILE A 476 -2.97 10.06 -24.05
C ILE A 476 -4.40 10.65 -23.97
N GLY A 477 -4.54 11.85 -23.41
CA GLY A 477 -5.80 12.57 -23.24
C GLY A 477 -6.35 12.56 -21.81
N GLU A 478 -7.51 13.21 -21.63
CA GLU A 478 -8.15 13.49 -20.33
C GLU A 478 -8.53 12.24 -19.51
N LYS A 479 -8.65 11.08 -20.15
CA LYS A 479 -9.00 9.81 -19.50
C LYS A 479 -7.82 9.11 -18.84
N TYR A 480 -6.63 9.71 -18.89
CA TYR A 480 -5.41 9.21 -18.28
C TYR A 480 -4.98 10.07 -17.09
N SER A 481 -4.51 9.42 -16.02
CA SER A 481 -4.03 10.10 -14.81
C SER A 481 -2.76 9.45 -14.27
N ILE A 482 -1.90 10.27 -13.65
CA ILE A 482 -0.72 9.83 -12.92
C ILE A 482 -0.99 10.07 -11.44
N LEU A 483 -0.88 9.01 -10.62
CA LEU A 483 -1.07 9.08 -9.19
C LEU A 483 0.28 8.86 -8.48
N ASP A 484 0.81 9.93 -7.91
CA ASP A 484 2.03 9.87 -7.09
C ASP A 484 1.72 9.42 -5.66
N MET A 485 2.28 8.28 -5.27
CA MET A 485 2.12 7.67 -3.95
C MET A 485 3.28 8.03 -3.00
N SER A 486 4.06 9.08 -3.29
CA SER A 486 5.19 9.55 -2.47
C SER A 486 4.80 10.46 -1.29
N GLY A 487 3.50 10.57 -0.98
CA GLY A 487 2.99 11.41 0.11
C GLY A 487 3.59 11.11 1.49
N LYS A 488 3.44 12.05 2.43
CA LYS A 488 3.89 11.87 3.82
C LYS A 488 3.17 10.69 4.48
N ARG A 489 3.95 9.79 5.07
CA ARG A 489 3.43 8.65 5.83
C ARG A 489 2.78 9.11 7.13
N GLU A 490 1.50 8.81 7.30
CA GLU A 490 0.77 9.05 8.54
C GLU A 490 1.28 8.15 9.68
N GLU A 491 1.14 8.61 10.93
CA GLU A 491 1.65 7.85 12.09
C GLU A 491 0.99 6.46 12.23
N ARG A 492 -0.30 6.37 11.87
CA ARG A 492 -1.01 5.09 11.83
C ARG A 492 -0.39 4.11 10.85
N PHE A 493 0.09 4.62 9.71
CA PHE A 493 0.78 3.83 8.69
C PHE A 493 2.13 3.36 9.22
N LYS A 494 2.94 4.28 9.76
CA LYS A 494 4.26 4.00 10.36
C LYS A 494 4.19 2.87 11.38
N LYS A 495 3.27 2.99 12.35
CA LYS A 495 3.10 2.02 13.42
C LYS A 495 2.78 0.63 12.90
N ARG A 496 1.82 0.55 11.96
CA ARG A 496 1.34 -0.73 11.45
C ARG A 496 2.33 -1.40 10.51
N ILE A 497 3.10 -0.63 9.75
CA ILE A 497 4.25 -1.14 8.97
C ILE A 497 5.31 -1.70 9.91
N PHE A 498 5.72 -0.92 10.91
CA PHE A 498 6.73 -1.34 11.90
C PHE A 498 6.32 -2.64 12.60
N ASP A 499 5.13 -2.67 13.22
CA ASP A 499 4.62 -3.84 13.94
C ASP A 499 4.37 -5.03 12.98
N GLY A 500 3.89 -4.77 11.77
CA GLY A 500 3.58 -5.78 10.77
C GLY A 500 4.83 -6.51 10.30
N TYR A 501 5.90 -5.79 10.00
CA TYR A 501 7.19 -6.39 9.60
C TYR A 501 7.78 -7.24 10.72
N LEU A 502 7.80 -6.74 11.96
CA LEU A 502 8.27 -7.50 13.12
C LEU A 502 7.48 -8.80 13.28
N LYS A 503 6.15 -8.74 13.16
CA LYS A 503 5.28 -9.91 13.25
C LYS A 503 5.54 -10.92 12.12
N HIS A 504 5.61 -10.45 10.87
CA HIS A 504 5.80 -11.34 9.71
C HIS A 504 7.13 -12.10 9.78
N PHE A 505 8.20 -11.44 10.22
CA PHE A 505 9.52 -12.05 10.36
C PHE A 505 9.80 -12.66 11.75
N ASP A 506 8.80 -12.75 12.62
CA ASP A 506 8.93 -13.29 13.98
C ASP A 506 10.06 -12.64 14.80
N VAL A 507 10.13 -11.31 14.78
CA VAL A 507 11.13 -10.52 15.50
C VAL A 507 10.50 -9.93 16.75
N HIS A 508 11.03 -10.29 17.92
CA HIS A 508 10.61 -9.70 19.19
C HIS A 508 11.67 -8.76 19.73
N ILE A 509 11.27 -7.49 19.84
CA ILE A 509 12.10 -6.41 20.37
C ILE A 509 11.90 -6.27 21.88
N MET A 510 12.92 -5.77 22.56
CA MET A 510 12.80 -5.27 23.93
C MET A 510 12.18 -3.87 23.88
N LYS A 511 10.87 -3.77 24.13
CA LYS A 511 10.10 -2.53 23.92
C LYS A 511 10.62 -1.34 24.73
N ASP A 512 11.10 -1.59 25.95
CA ASP A 512 11.73 -0.62 26.85
C ASP A 512 13.04 -0.02 26.30
N THR A 513 13.61 -0.63 25.27
CA THR A 513 14.84 -0.18 24.61
C THR A 513 14.58 0.59 23.32
N LEU A 514 13.34 0.63 22.82
CA LEU A 514 12.97 1.30 21.57
C LEU A 514 12.98 2.81 21.74
N LEU A 515 14.00 3.45 21.15
CA LEU A 515 14.07 4.91 21.08
C LEU A 515 13.18 5.43 19.94
N GLU A 516 12.58 6.61 20.14
CA GLU A 516 11.77 7.29 19.12
C GLU A 516 12.56 7.51 17.82
N SER A 517 13.84 7.88 17.93
CA SER A 517 14.73 8.03 16.76
C SER A 517 14.91 6.74 15.97
N THR A 518 14.98 5.60 16.67
CA THR A 518 15.13 4.26 16.06
C THR A 518 13.82 3.82 15.40
N TYR A 519 12.69 4.06 16.07
CA TYR A 519 11.37 3.83 15.51
C TYR A 519 11.16 4.67 14.24
N GLU A 520 11.40 5.98 14.30
CA GLU A 520 11.26 6.89 13.15
C GLU A 520 12.19 6.51 12.00
N LEU A 521 13.44 6.11 12.29
CA LEU A 521 14.38 5.64 11.27
C LEU A 521 13.83 4.43 10.50
N LEU A 522 13.33 3.43 11.21
CA LEU A 522 12.83 2.20 10.60
C LEU A 522 11.43 2.37 9.97
N ALA A 523 10.53 3.11 10.61
CA ALA A 523 9.16 3.27 10.13
C ALA A 523 9.07 4.19 8.90
N ASN A 524 10.02 5.12 8.71
CA ASN A 524 10.10 5.95 7.51
C ASN A 524 10.82 5.25 6.34
N ASP A 525 11.70 4.29 6.61
CA ASP A 525 12.43 3.55 5.58
C ASP A 525 12.06 2.06 5.58
N THR A 526 11.09 1.70 4.73
CA THR A 526 10.60 0.31 4.60
C THR A 526 11.67 -0.66 4.14
N LEU A 527 12.64 -0.21 3.34
CA LEU A 527 13.74 -1.09 2.91
C LEU A 527 14.65 -1.36 4.09
N LEU A 528 15.07 -0.34 4.84
CA LEU A 528 15.89 -0.51 6.04
C LEU A 528 15.20 -1.39 7.10
N LEU A 529 13.89 -1.20 7.31
CA LEU A 529 13.08 -2.07 8.17
C LEU A 529 13.05 -3.52 7.68
N ARG A 530 12.98 -3.73 6.37
CA ARG A 530 13.08 -5.08 5.78
C ARG A 530 14.46 -5.69 6.02
N PHE A 531 15.55 -4.96 5.78
CA PHE A 531 16.92 -5.42 6.11
C PHE A 531 17.00 -5.82 7.59
N PHE A 532 16.53 -4.95 8.49
CA PHE A 532 16.49 -5.19 9.92
C PHE A 532 15.73 -6.46 10.29
N CYS A 533 14.51 -6.63 9.77
CA CYS A 533 13.68 -7.77 10.10
C CYS A 533 14.20 -9.08 9.49
N GLU A 534 14.76 -9.04 8.28
CA GLU A 534 15.36 -10.23 7.68
C GLU A 534 16.58 -10.71 8.47
N VAL A 535 17.47 -9.80 8.89
CA VAL A 535 18.65 -10.14 9.71
C VAL A 535 18.25 -10.68 11.09
N ASN A 536 17.17 -10.15 11.67
CA ASN A 536 16.73 -10.52 13.00
C ASN A 536 15.60 -11.56 13.02
N ARG A 537 15.30 -12.20 11.89
CA ARG A 537 14.23 -13.18 11.75
C ARG A 537 14.31 -14.25 12.86
N GLY A 538 13.22 -14.46 13.58
CA GLY A 538 13.10 -15.46 14.66
C GLY A 538 13.79 -15.09 15.98
N LYS A 539 14.44 -13.92 16.10
CA LYS A 539 15.10 -13.51 17.35
C LYS A 539 14.09 -13.00 18.38
N LYS A 540 14.27 -13.36 19.65
CA LYS A 540 13.32 -13.08 20.73
C LYS A 540 13.65 -11.87 21.64
N GLN A 541 14.87 -11.34 21.58
CA GLN A 541 15.35 -10.26 22.46
C GLN A 541 16.26 -9.29 21.71
N VAL A 542 15.68 -8.53 20.78
CA VAL A 542 16.44 -7.54 20.00
C VAL A 542 16.40 -6.18 20.72
N TYR A 543 17.57 -5.65 21.09
CA TYR A 543 17.73 -4.31 21.64
C TYR A 543 17.56 -3.25 20.55
N MET A 544 16.85 -2.16 20.86
CA MET A 544 16.42 -1.13 19.91
C MET A 544 16.98 0.27 20.23
N HIS A 545 18.14 0.30 20.90
CA HIS A 545 18.85 1.55 21.19
C HIS A 545 19.39 2.21 19.91
N ASP A 546 19.71 1.43 18.88
CA ASP A 546 20.10 1.86 17.53
C ASP A 546 19.90 0.66 16.57
N VAL A 547 19.94 0.90 15.26
CA VAL A 547 19.96 -0.12 14.20
C VAL A 547 21.39 -0.58 13.89
N TYR A 548 22.41 0.22 14.22
CA TYR A 548 23.83 -0.05 13.91
C TYR A 548 24.04 -0.54 12.48
N LYS A 549 23.78 0.36 11.50
CA LYS A 549 23.66 0.03 10.07
C LYS A 549 24.83 -0.79 9.51
N TYR A 550 26.06 -0.56 9.95
CA TYR A 550 27.22 -1.37 9.52
C TYR A 550 27.05 -2.85 9.89
N THR A 551 26.79 -3.14 11.17
CA THR A 551 26.56 -4.50 11.68
C THR A 551 25.35 -5.14 11.01
N LEU A 552 24.31 -4.35 10.75
CA LEU A 552 23.13 -4.80 10.02
C LEU A 552 23.47 -5.22 8.58
N PHE A 553 24.11 -4.34 7.79
CA PHE A 553 24.43 -4.63 6.39
C PHE A 553 25.45 -5.74 6.24
N GLU A 554 26.41 -5.85 7.14
CA GLU A 554 27.32 -6.99 7.14
C GLU A 554 26.60 -8.31 7.43
N SER A 555 25.73 -8.33 8.43
CA SER A 555 24.92 -9.51 8.75
C SER A 555 24.01 -9.90 7.58
N TYR A 556 23.42 -8.91 6.93
CA TYR A 556 22.57 -9.13 5.76
C TYR A 556 23.37 -9.67 4.56
N TYR A 557 24.53 -9.08 4.26
CA TYR A 557 25.42 -9.54 3.20
C TYR A 557 25.81 -11.01 3.38
N ASN A 558 26.25 -11.38 4.59
CA ASN A 558 26.59 -12.77 4.92
C ASN A 558 25.38 -13.70 4.78
N LYS A 559 24.20 -13.25 5.25
CA LYS A 559 22.96 -14.03 5.12
C LYS A 559 22.61 -14.31 3.66
N LYS A 560 22.71 -13.33 2.76
CA LYS A 560 22.42 -13.53 1.33
C LYS A 560 23.41 -14.47 0.65
N ARG A 561 24.70 -14.35 0.99
CA ARG A 561 25.72 -15.32 0.55
C ARG A 561 25.35 -16.74 1.00
N ASP A 562 24.94 -16.92 2.25
CA ASP A 562 24.60 -18.24 2.80
C ASP A 562 23.28 -18.80 2.23
N GLU A 563 22.29 -17.95 1.90
CA GLU A 563 21.04 -18.35 1.22
C GLU A 563 21.29 -18.95 -0.17
N ILE A 564 22.22 -18.38 -0.94
CA ILE A 564 22.60 -18.87 -2.28
C ILE A 564 23.26 -20.26 -2.17
N LYS A 565 24.09 -20.48 -1.14
CA LYS A 565 24.75 -21.77 -0.88
C LYS A 565 23.77 -22.92 -0.66
N ILE A 566 22.63 -22.67 0.01
CA ILE A 566 21.66 -23.71 0.40
C ILE A 566 20.82 -24.18 -0.81
N LYS A 567 20.61 -23.34 -1.82
CA LYS A 567 19.72 -23.63 -2.96
C LYS A 567 20.34 -24.42 -4.12
N LYS A 568 21.42 -25.20 -3.88
CA LYS A 568 22.06 -26.15 -4.81
C LYS A 568 22.78 -25.55 -6.04
N ILE A 569 23.16 -24.27 -6.04
CA ILE A 569 24.20 -23.78 -6.97
C ILE A 569 25.56 -24.16 -6.37
N SER A 570 26.24 -25.18 -6.91
CA SER A 570 27.59 -25.54 -6.43
C SER A 570 28.52 -24.34 -6.64
N VAL A 571 29.30 -23.96 -5.62
CA VAL A 571 30.20 -22.77 -5.64
C VAL A 571 29.45 -21.41 -5.55
N GLY A 572 28.15 -21.41 -5.26
CA GLY A 572 27.32 -20.19 -5.22
C GLY A 572 27.73 -19.11 -4.20
N ASP A 573 28.41 -19.46 -3.11
CA ASP A 573 28.95 -18.48 -2.15
C ASP A 573 30.17 -17.72 -2.70
N ILE A 574 31.04 -18.41 -3.44
CA ILE A 574 32.17 -17.80 -4.15
C ILE A 574 31.67 -16.92 -5.30
N LEU A 575 30.72 -17.44 -6.09
CA LEU A 575 30.14 -16.70 -7.21
C LEU A 575 29.39 -15.43 -6.75
N PHE A 576 28.77 -15.44 -5.56
CA PHE A 576 28.16 -14.23 -4.99
C PHE A 576 29.20 -13.15 -4.67
N GLU A 577 30.31 -13.51 -4.02
CA GLU A 577 31.38 -12.54 -3.72
C GLU A 577 32.01 -12.05 -5.04
N GLN A 578 32.23 -12.94 -6.02
CA GLN A 578 32.72 -12.56 -7.35
C GLN A 578 31.80 -11.57 -8.05
N LEU A 579 30.48 -11.85 -8.10
CA LEU A 579 29.49 -10.93 -8.68
C LEU A 579 29.55 -9.54 -8.04
N VAL A 580 29.53 -9.47 -6.71
CA VAL A 580 29.56 -8.16 -6.00
C VAL A 580 30.88 -7.45 -6.22
N ASP A 581 32.01 -8.15 -6.12
CA ASP A 581 33.34 -7.59 -6.32
C ASP A 581 33.53 -7.09 -7.76
N HIS A 582 33.00 -7.81 -8.75
CA HIS A 582 33.05 -7.42 -10.16
C HIS A 582 32.23 -6.15 -10.41
N ILE A 583 31.01 -6.07 -9.86
CA ILE A 583 30.16 -4.87 -9.92
C ILE A 583 30.87 -3.68 -9.25
N CYS A 584 31.37 -3.85 -8.03
CA CYS A 584 32.08 -2.79 -7.30
C CYS A 584 33.40 -2.38 -7.98
N GLY A 585 34.12 -3.33 -8.57
CA GLY A 585 35.31 -3.08 -9.37
C GLY A 585 35.00 -2.19 -10.56
N TYR A 586 33.99 -2.56 -11.34
CA TYR A 586 33.53 -1.75 -12.47
C TYR A 586 33.13 -0.34 -12.02
N MET A 587 32.39 -0.21 -10.90
CA MET A 587 31.97 1.08 -10.34
C MET A 587 33.16 2.01 -10.05
N VAL A 588 34.19 1.48 -9.40
CA VAL A 588 35.39 2.24 -9.00
C VAL A 588 36.25 2.61 -10.21
N GLU A 589 36.44 1.68 -11.16
CA GLU A 589 37.28 1.89 -12.35
C GLU A 589 36.66 2.92 -13.30
N ASN A 590 35.34 2.86 -13.49
CA ASN A 590 34.62 3.71 -14.44
C ASN A 590 33.97 4.94 -13.79
N LYS A 591 34.08 5.09 -12.46
CA LYS A 591 33.41 6.15 -11.66
C LYS A 591 31.90 6.22 -11.91
N LYS A 592 31.27 5.06 -12.12
CA LYS A 592 29.86 4.94 -12.47
C LYS A 592 29.18 4.12 -11.38
N PHE A 593 28.42 4.75 -10.49
CA PHE A 593 27.89 4.13 -9.25
C PHE A 593 26.43 3.66 -9.35
N ASN A 594 25.88 3.75 -10.53
CA ASN A 594 24.55 3.31 -10.93
C ASN A 594 24.62 2.88 -12.40
N ASN A 595 23.64 2.11 -12.84
CA ASN A 595 23.46 1.73 -14.24
C ASN A 595 24.69 0.99 -14.84
N ILE A 596 25.16 -0.06 -14.16
CA ILE A 596 26.28 -0.91 -14.57
C ILE A 596 25.83 -1.80 -15.74
N PRO A 597 26.50 -1.79 -16.91
CA PRO A 597 26.05 -2.61 -18.04
C PRO A 597 26.07 -4.10 -17.69
N ARG A 598 24.98 -4.83 -17.98
CA ARG A 598 24.87 -6.27 -17.69
C ARG A 598 25.91 -7.11 -18.45
N GLU A 599 26.31 -6.63 -19.64
CA GLU A 599 27.33 -7.23 -20.52
C GLU A 599 28.72 -7.38 -19.89
N VAL A 600 29.00 -6.66 -18.78
CA VAL A 600 30.30 -6.78 -18.11
C VAL A 600 30.40 -8.05 -17.25
N LEU A 601 29.27 -8.67 -16.93
CA LEU A 601 29.18 -9.85 -16.06
C LEU A 601 29.29 -11.15 -16.89
N SER A 602 29.88 -12.17 -16.28
CA SER A 602 29.94 -13.51 -16.83
C SER A 602 28.59 -14.22 -16.79
N VAL A 603 28.43 -15.29 -17.59
CA VAL A 603 27.19 -16.08 -17.66
C VAL A 603 26.80 -16.67 -16.30
N ASP A 604 27.77 -17.12 -15.50
CA ASP A 604 27.52 -17.70 -14.17
C ASP A 604 27.11 -16.61 -13.16
N GLU A 605 27.72 -15.43 -13.24
CA GLU A 605 27.34 -14.25 -12.43
C GLU A 605 25.91 -13.79 -12.75
N ILE A 606 25.53 -13.81 -14.03
CA ILE A 606 24.19 -13.44 -14.50
C ILE A 606 23.13 -14.37 -13.92
N GLN A 607 23.38 -15.68 -13.82
CA GLN A 607 22.41 -16.62 -13.24
C GLN A 607 22.10 -16.31 -11.77
N ILE A 608 23.12 -15.91 -10.99
CA ILE A 608 22.92 -15.52 -9.59
C ILE A 608 22.28 -14.14 -9.49
N LEU A 609 22.63 -13.24 -10.40
CA LEU A 609 22.02 -11.93 -10.47
C LEU A 609 20.50 -12.04 -10.69
N ASP A 610 20.07 -12.84 -11.65
CA ASP A 610 18.65 -13.07 -11.94
C ASP A 610 17.90 -13.58 -10.69
N TYR A 611 18.51 -14.48 -9.93
CA TYR A 611 17.96 -14.93 -8.66
C TYR A 611 17.84 -13.81 -7.61
N LEU A 612 18.83 -12.91 -7.53
CA LEU A 612 18.81 -11.77 -6.60
C LEU A 612 17.80 -10.68 -7.01
N LEU A 613 17.47 -10.60 -8.30
CA LEU A 613 16.48 -9.67 -8.86
C LEU A 613 15.04 -10.10 -8.59
N GLU A 614 14.74 -11.39 -8.44
CA GLU A 614 13.37 -11.87 -8.15
C GLU A 614 12.75 -11.24 -6.89
N GLY A 615 13.57 -10.81 -5.92
CA GLY A 615 13.11 -10.13 -4.70
C GLY A 615 13.22 -8.60 -4.71
N ASP A 616 13.93 -8.01 -5.69
CA ASP A 616 14.26 -6.57 -5.82
C ASP A 616 14.90 -5.91 -4.58
N ILE A 617 15.44 -6.67 -3.62
CA ILE A 617 15.94 -6.10 -2.36
C ILE A 617 17.37 -5.57 -2.52
N VAL A 618 18.22 -6.31 -3.22
CA VAL A 618 19.66 -6.02 -3.33
C VAL A 618 19.96 -5.21 -4.56
N PHE A 619 19.52 -5.72 -5.71
CA PHE A 619 19.74 -5.12 -7.00
C PHE A 619 18.42 -4.82 -7.69
N LYS A 620 18.52 -3.91 -8.67
CA LYS A 620 17.46 -3.53 -9.59
C LYS A 620 18.02 -3.43 -11.00
N GLU A 621 17.24 -3.89 -11.98
CA GLU A 621 17.55 -3.69 -13.40
C GLU A 621 16.74 -2.55 -14.00
N ASP A 622 17.39 -1.85 -14.92
CA ASP A 622 16.85 -0.75 -15.71
C ASP A 622 17.38 -0.85 -17.17
N GLN A 623 16.78 -0.12 -18.11
CA GLN A 623 17.28 0.02 -19.48
C GLN A 623 17.58 1.50 -19.78
N ILE A 624 18.79 1.78 -20.26
CA ILE A 624 19.16 3.13 -20.75
C ILE A 624 19.01 3.16 -22.27
N ILE A 625 18.25 4.14 -22.77
CA ILE A 625 17.90 4.29 -24.20
C ILE A 625 18.93 5.16 -24.98
N LYS A 626 19.97 5.69 -24.32
CA LYS A 626 20.89 6.64 -24.95
C LYS A 626 22.37 6.38 -24.64
N LYS A 627 23.13 6.10 -25.70
CA LYS A 627 24.61 6.08 -25.70
C LYS A 627 25.10 7.10 -26.75
N GLY A 628 25.36 8.33 -26.34
CA GLY A 628 25.81 9.42 -27.24
C GLY A 628 24.69 10.00 -28.12
N TYR A 629 24.96 10.21 -29.42
CA TYR A 629 23.98 10.70 -30.40
C TYR A 629 23.12 9.57 -31.01
N LEU A 630 23.43 8.30 -30.71
CA LEU A 630 22.71 7.13 -31.20
C LEU A 630 21.75 6.59 -30.13
N ASN A 631 20.56 6.17 -30.55
CA ASN A 631 19.58 5.49 -29.70
C ASN A 631 19.92 4.00 -29.62
N GLU A 632 20.94 3.65 -28.86
CA GLU A 632 21.25 2.26 -28.50
C GLU A 632 20.74 1.97 -27.08
N SER A 633 19.89 0.95 -26.95
CA SER A 633 19.41 0.44 -25.66
C SER A 633 20.45 -0.47 -25.03
N SER A 634 20.86 -0.20 -23.79
CA SER A 634 21.70 -1.11 -22.99
C SER A 634 21.04 -1.48 -21.67
N GLU A 635 21.06 -2.75 -21.34
CA GLU A 635 20.59 -3.27 -20.05
C GLU A 635 21.60 -2.92 -18.96
N VAL A 636 21.10 -2.37 -17.86
CA VAL A 636 21.93 -1.88 -16.79
C VAL A 636 21.41 -2.30 -15.42
N LEU A 637 22.33 -2.44 -14.48
CA LEU A 637 22.11 -2.88 -13.12
C LEU A 637 22.46 -1.76 -12.12
N SER A 638 21.65 -1.61 -11.08
CA SER A 638 21.92 -0.74 -9.95
C SER A 638 21.64 -1.46 -8.64
N PHE A 639 22.22 -0.99 -7.53
CA PHE A 639 21.74 -1.40 -6.21
C PHE A 639 20.37 -0.76 -5.92
N THR A 640 19.50 -1.47 -5.22
CA THR A 640 18.20 -0.93 -4.79
C THR A 640 18.35 0.11 -3.69
N PHE A 641 19.36 -0.04 -2.83
CA PHE A 641 19.60 0.81 -1.67
C PHE A 641 21.02 1.38 -1.67
N ASP A 642 21.13 2.71 -1.82
CA ASP A 642 22.42 3.40 -1.98
C ASP A 642 23.37 3.18 -0.79
N GLU A 643 22.86 3.23 0.45
CA GLU A 643 23.70 2.97 1.63
C GLU A 643 24.25 1.53 1.65
N PHE A 644 23.56 0.55 1.06
CA PHE A 644 24.07 -0.83 0.95
C PHE A 644 25.11 -0.97 -0.17
N ARG A 645 24.94 -0.24 -1.29
CA ARG A 645 25.98 -0.09 -2.33
C ARG A 645 27.28 0.43 -1.72
N ASP A 646 27.19 1.54 -1.00
CA ASP A 646 28.36 2.23 -0.46
C ASP A 646 29.10 1.35 0.57
N PHE A 647 28.35 0.53 1.34
CA PHE A 647 28.90 -0.52 2.19
C PHE A 647 29.67 -1.58 1.37
N CYS A 648 29.08 -2.08 0.27
CA CYS A 648 29.71 -3.10 -0.59
C CYS A 648 30.97 -2.56 -1.26
N ILE A 649 30.94 -1.33 -1.80
CA ILE A 649 32.11 -0.68 -2.41
C ILE A 649 33.23 -0.54 -1.37
N THR A 650 32.91 -0.09 -0.16
CA THR A 650 33.89 0.05 0.91
C THR A 650 34.54 -1.30 1.26
N ARG A 651 33.74 -2.35 1.35
CA ARG A 651 34.22 -3.72 1.60
C ARG A 651 35.14 -4.19 0.47
N TYR A 652 34.75 -3.99 -0.79
CA TYR A 652 35.55 -4.33 -1.96
C TYR A 652 36.92 -3.65 -1.92
N LEU A 653 36.96 -2.33 -1.70
CA LEU A 653 38.21 -1.54 -1.66
C LEU A 653 39.23 -2.06 -0.63
N LEU A 654 38.75 -2.57 0.50
CA LEU A 654 39.61 -3.05 1.58
C LEU A 654 39.94 -4.54 1.51
N LYS A 655 39.21 -5.32 0.72
CA LYS A 655 39.42 -6.76 0.56
C LYS A 655 40.40 -7.13 -0.55
N LYS A 656 40.71 -6.22 -1.48
CA LYS A 656 41.61 -6.51 -2.60
C LYS A 656 42.96 -7.02 -2.10
N ASP A 657 43.55 -7.96 -2.83
CA ASP A 657 44.89 -8.48 -2.51
C ASP A 657 45.96 -7.37 -2.47
N ASP A 658 45.77 -6.30 -3.26
CA ASP A 658 46.63 -5.12 -3.34
C ASP A 658 46.17 -3.94 -2.49
N ALA A 659 45.19 -4.12 -1.59
CA ALA A 659 44.52 -3.03 -0.88
C ALA A 659 45.48 -2.10 -0.12
N LEU A 660 46.56 -2.63 0.48
CA LEU A 660 47.56 -1.83 1.18
C LEU A 660 48.21 -0.76 0.28
N GLN A 661 48.37 -1.04 -1.01
CA GLN A 661 48.90 -0.08 -1.98
C GLN A 661 47.78 0.68 -2.70
N SER A 662 46.70 0.00 -3.10
CA SER A 662 45.65 0.56 -3.97
C SER A 662 44.66 1.45 -3.22
N PHE A 663 44.28 1.12 -1.98
CA PHE A 663 43.29 1.87 -1.21
C PHE A 663 43.69 3.33 -0.97
N PRO A 664 44.89 3.68 -0.46
CA PRO A 664 45.26 5.08 -0.24
C PRO A 664 45.18 5.94 -1.52
N VAL A 665 45.51 5.34 -2.66
CA VAL A 665 45.48 6.02 -3.97
C VAL A 665 44.03 6.30 -4.39
N ILE A 666 43.17 5.28 -4.32
CA ILE A 666 41.75 5.40 -4.68
C ILE A 666 41.03 6.36 -3.72
N TRP A 667 41.29 6.25 -2.42
CA TRP A 667 40.74 7.11 -1.39
C TRP A 667 41.06 8.59 -1.65
N ASN A 668 42.34 8.93 -1.85
CA ASN A 668 42.74 10.31 -2.15
C ASN A 668 42.09 10.83 -3.42
N LYS A 669 41.95 10.00 -4.46
CA LYS A 669 41.27 10.36 -5.69
C LYS A 669 39.79 10.64 -5.46
N MET A 670 39.11 9.78 -4.71
CA MET A 670 37.69 9.92 -4.37
C MET A 670 37.41 11.23 -3.63
N CYS A 671 38.27 11.59 -2.67
CA CYS A 671 38.14 12.83 -1.91
C CYS A 671 38.44 14.07 -2.77
N ASN A 672 39.51 14.05 -3.55
CA ASN A 672 39.90 15.20 -4.38
C ASN A 672 38.87 15.50 -5.48
N GLU A 673 38.30 14.46 -6.08
CA GLU A 673 37.34 14.58 -7.17
C GLU A 673 35.88 14.63 -6.70
N HIS A 674 35.61 14.52 -5.39
CA HIS A 674 34.27 14.58 -4.80
C HIS A 674 33.28 13.59 -5.43
N TRP A 675 33.60 12.30 -5.42
CA TRP A 675 32.72 11.28 -6.00
C TRP A 675 31.36 11.25 -5.28
N GLY A 676 30.28 10.98 -6.03
CA GLY A 676 28.91 10.99 -5.48
C GLY A 676 28.62 9.97 -4.37
N ILE A 677 29.53 9.00 -4.14
CA ILE A 677 29.44 7.99 -3.08
C ILE A 677 30.27 8.33 -1.84
N LEU A 678 30.98 9.46 -1.84
CA LEU A 678 31.99 9.78 -0.84
C LEU A 678 31.43 9.75 0.59
N ASP A 679 30.28 10.39 0.83
CA ASP A 679 29.65 10.45 2.16
C ASP A 679 29.33 9.06 2.73
N GLY A 680 28.82 8.15 1.87
CA GLY A 680 28.52 6.78 2.24
C GLY A 680 29.78 5.95 2.50
N VAL A 681 30.78 6.06 1.62
CA VAL A 681 32.07 5.36 1.79
C VAL A 681 32.81 5.87 3.03
N GLU A 682 32.83 7.18 3.29
CA GLU A 682 33.37 7.79 4.51
C GLU A 682 32.76 7.15 5.76
N LYS A 683 31.44 7.05 5.80
CA LYS A 683 30.71 6.44 6.92
C LYS A 683 31.16 5.00 7.19
N TYR A 684 31.23 4.15 6.17
CA TYR A 684 31.62 2.74 6.38
C TYR A 684 33.12 2.54 6.59
N LEU A 685 33.97 3.38 5.98
CA LEU A 685 35.40 3.41 6.29
C LEU A 685 35.63 3.78 7.75
N PHE A 686 34.90 4.77 8.27
CA PHE A 686 34.95 5.12 9.68
C PHE A 686 34.63 3.89 10.54
N PHE A 687 33.51 3.21 10.31
CA PHE A 687 33.15 2.04 11.11
C PHE A 687 34.17 0.90 11.01
N LEU A 688 34.66 0.59 9.81
CA LEU A 688 35.68 -0.46 9.63
C LEU A 688 37.00 -0.11 10.32
N ALA A 689 37.41 1.15 10.27
CA ALA A 689 38.61 1.65 10.95
C ALA A 689 38.51 1.58 12.48
N ARG A 690 37.29 1.57 13.03
CA ARG A 690 37.04 1.46 14.46
C ARG A 690 36.82 0.03 14.94
N THR A 691 36.59 -0.91 14.02
CA THR A 691 36.16 -2.28 14.35
C THR A 691 37.14 -3.33 13.83
N LYS A 692 37.12 -3.61 12.53
CA LYS A 692 37.78 -4.79 11.93
C LYS A 692 39.12 -4.51 11.29
N VAL A 693 39.35 -3.29 10.81
CA VAL A 693 40.53 -2.93 10.01
C VAL A 693 41.16 -1.65 10.57
N PRO A 694 41.70 -1.67 11.81
CA PRO A 694 42.22 -0.47 12.48
C PRO A 694 43.37 0.21 11.73
N ASP A 695 44.08 -0.55 10.90
CA ASP A 695 45.23 -0.07 10.12
C ASP A 695 44.86 1.03 9.10
N ILE A 696 43.57 1.19 8.74
CA ILE A 696 43.13 2.27 7.85
C ILE A 696 42.92 3.59 8.58
N LEU A 697 42.76 3.59 9.92
CA LEU A 697 42.49 4.79 10.70
C LEU A 697 43.57 5.89 10.49
N PRO A 698 44.88 5.57 10.50
CA PRO A 698 45.93 6.56 10.21
C PRO A 698 45.88 7.11 8.78
N ILE A 699 45.30 6.37 7.82
CA ILE A 699 45.15 6.82 6.43
C ILE A 699 44.01 7.83 6.34
N ILE A 700 42.83 7.50 6.88
CA ILE A 700 41.66 8.39 6.85
C ILE A 700 41.86 9.63 7.74
N LYS A 701 42.60 9.54 8.86
CA LYS A 701 42.95 10.68 9.73
C LYS A 701 43.75 11.78 8.99
N LYS A 702 44.43 11.45 7.89
CA LYS A 702 45.17 12.44 7.07
C LYS A 702 44.26 13.30 6.20
N ASN A 703 43.00 12.90 6.01
CA ASN A 703 42.04 13.67 5.24
C ASN A 703 41.63 14.94 6.00
N SER A 704 41.61 16.09 5.32
CA SER A 704 41.20 17.38 5.91
C SER A 704 39.76 17.37 6.45
N ASN A 705 38.88 16.54 5.90
CA ASN A 705 37.49 16.37 6.31
C ASN A 705 37.30 15.39 7.48
N PHE A 706 38.37 14.75 7.99
CA PHE A 706 38.26 13.71 9.03
C PHE A 706 37.49 14.18 10.28
N LYS A 707 37.64 15.46 10.67
CA LYS A 707 36.89 16.00 11.81
C LYS A 707 35.37 15.93 11.60
N ASN A 708 34.89 16.28 10.40
CA ASN A 708 33.45 16.17 10.10
C ASN A 708 33.03 14.70 9.98
N MET A 709 33.83 13.86 9.31
CA MET A 709 33.61 12.41 9.21
C MET A 709 33.46 11.77 10.60
N TYR A 710 34.31 12.13 11.57
CA TYR A 710 34.21 11.67 12.96
C TYR A 710 32.88 12.09 13.60
N TRP A 711 32.57 13.39 13.62
CA TRP A 711 31.37 13.89 14.30
C TRP A 711 30.05 13.52 13.62
N ASN A 712 30.07 13.15 12.34
CA ASN A 712 28.89 12.67 11.65
C ASN A 712 28.59 11.19 11.96
N ASN A 713 29.61 10.40 12.33
CA ASN A 713 29.50 8.95 12.41
C ASN A 713 29.70 8.35 13.81
N VAL A 714 30.41 9.03 14.72
CA VAL A 714 30.73 8.51 16.07
C VAL A 714 29.50 8.10 16.87
N TRP A 715 28.36 8.77 16.67
CA TRP A 715 27.11 8.47 17.37
C TRP A 715 26.54 7.09 17.05
N ASN A 716 26.86 6.55 15.86
CA ASN A 716 26.35 5.27 15.38
C ASN A 716 27.30 4.09 15.69
N LEU A 717 28.33 4.30 16.53
CA LEU A 717 29.20 3.22 16.99
C LEU A 717 28.52 2.42 18.11
N GLU A 718 28.73 1.10 18.09
CA GLU A 718 28.40 0.26 19.24
C GLU A 718 29.26 0.65 20.44
N ASP A 719 28.72 0.45 21.64
CA ASP A 719 29.40 0.87 22.89
C ASP A 719 30.81 0.29 23.05
N LYS A 720 31.01 -0.94 22.58
CA LYS A 720 32.29 -1.65 22.63
C LYS A 720 33.38 -1.00 21.76
N ASP A 721 32.99 -0.24 20.74
CA ASP A 721 33.89 0.34 19.73
C ASP A 721 34.27 1.80 20.04
N ILE A 722 33.72 2.36 21.13
CA ILE A 722 34.09 3.68 21.63
C ILE A 722 35.34 3.56 22.52
N THR A 723 36.26 4.52 22.38
CA THR A 723 37.56 4.55 23.06
C THR A 723 37.72 5.75 23.99
N ASP A 724 38.73 5.71 24.84
CA ASP A 724 39.06 6.82 25.74
C ASP A 724 39.51 8.10 24.99
N GLU A 725 40.06 7.95 23.78
CA GLU A 725 40.36 9.08 22.88
C GLU A 725 39.06 9.82 22.49
N ASP A 726 37.99 9.07 22.22
CA ASP A 726 36.68 9.65 21.87
C ASP A 726 36.09 10.42 23.05
N ILE A 727 36.13 9.81 24.24
CA ILE A 727 35.65 10.44 25.49
C ILE A 727 36.42 11.72 25.80
N SER A 728 37.73 11.71 25.58
CA SER A 728 38.58 12.90 25.76
C SER A 728 38.19 14.02 24.79
N LEU A 729 37.97 13.70 23.51
CA LEU A 729 37.47 14.67 22.52
C LEU A 729 36.08 15.21 22.88
N TRP A 730 35.20 14.38 23.42
CA TRP A 730 33.87 14.78 23.84
C TRP A 730 33.92 15.74 25.03
N ARG A 731 34.79 15.45 26.01
CA ARG A 731 35.04 16.36 27.13
C ARG A 731 35.54 17.71 26.65
N GLU A 732 36.53 17.74 25.75
CA GLU A 732 37.02 18.99 25.15
C GLU A 732 35.89 19.76 24.45
N GLN A 733 35.04 19.09 23.65
CA GLN A 733 33.88 19.75 23.04
C GLN A 733 32.88 20.27 24.06
N PHE A 734 32.67 19.56 25.15
CA PHE A 734 31.75 19.97 26.20
C PHE A 734 32.27 21.22 26.92
N ASP A 735 33.55 21.20 27.32
CA ASP A 735 34.21 22.25 28.10
C ASP A 735 34.43 23.53 27.26
N CYS A 736 34.82 23.39 25.99
CA CYS A 736 35.06 24.52 25.09
C CYS A 736 33.79 25.09 24.43
N LYS A 737 32.59 24.71 24.90
CA LYS A 737 31.29 25.13 24.32
C LYS A 737 31.22 24.85 22.80
N GLY A 738 31.70 23.68 22.38
CA GLY A 738 31.76 23.28 20.99
C GLY A 738 30.39 23.06 20.33
N ARG A 739 30.33 23.13 19.00
CA ARG A 739 29.09 23.05 18.21
C ARG A 739 28.32 21.73 18.35
N TYR A 740 28.97 20.67 18.83
CA TYR A 740 28.37 19.33 18.99
C TYR A 740 27.86 19.03 20.40
N ARG A 741 27.94 20.01 21.32
CA ARG A 741 27.57 19.83 22.72
C ARG A 741 26.12 19.34 22.88
N ARG A 742 25.18 19.87 22.11
CA ARG A 742 23.78 19.42 22.10
C ARG A 742 23.64 17.94 21.74
N ASN A 743 24.32 17.51 20.67
CA ASN A 743 24.27 16.12 20.20
C ASN A 743 24.89 15.17 21.22
N LEU A 744 26.01 15.57 21.83
CA LEU A 744 26.67 14.82 22.89
C LEU A 744 25.74 14.62 24.10
N ILE A 745 25.06 15.67 24.57
CA ILE A 745 24.12 15.57 25.69
C ILE A 745 22.99 14.60 25.34
N LYS A 746 22.37 14.75 24.15
CA LYS A 746 21.32 13.82 23.68
C LYS A 746 21.81 12.37 23.64
N TYR A 747 23.03 12.17 23.13
CA TYR A 747 23.64 10.86 23.00
C TYR A 747 23.90 10.18 24.34
N LEU A 748 24.36 10.92 25.35
CA LEU A 748 24.61 10.36 26.69
C LEU A 748 23.30 10.13 27.47
N LEU A 749 22.30 10.98 27.28
CA LEU A 749 21.00 10.85 27.97
C LEU A 749 20.28 9.54 27.65
N VAL A 750 20.35 9.07 26.39
CA VAL A 750 19.69 7.81 25.99
C VAL A 750 20.42 6.56 26.49
N ARG A 751 21.66 6.71 27.02
CA ARG A 751 22.52 5.62 27.49
C ARG A 751 22.37 5.34 28.98
N LYS A 752 21.12 5.23 29.42
CA LYS A 752 20.74 5.00 30.82
C LYS A 752 20.83 3.52 31.25
N ASN A 753 20.72 2.58 30.30
CA ASN A 753 20.78 1.15 30.58
C ASN A 753 22.23 0.67 30.82
N LYS A 754 22.68 0.75 32.08
CA LYS A 754 24.04 0.34 32.50
C LYS A 754 24.31 -1.17 32.33
N ASN A 755 23.25 -1.98 32.13
CA ASN A 755 23.41 -3.39 31.84
C ASN A 755 23.80 -3.63 30.37
N TYR A 756 23.37 -2.75 29.46
CA TYR A 756 23.70 -2.81 28.04
C TYR A 756 24.95 -1.99 27.71
N PHE A 757 24.97 -0.71 28.11
CA PHE A 757 26.12 0.18 27.91
C PHE A 757 27.13 -0.02 29.04
N LYS A 758 28.33 -0.49 28.69
CA LYS A 758 29.41 -0.82 29.63
C LYS A 758 30.50 0.23 29.66
N ARG A 759 30.79 0.86 28.53
CA ARG A 759 31.83 1.88 28.39
C ARG A 759 31.29 3.29 28.58
N VAL A 760 30.25 3.64 27.84
CA VAL A 760 29.69 5.00 27.85
C VAL A 760 28.26 4.96 28.36
N THR A 761 28.08 5.36 29.61
CA THR A 761 26.77 5.51 30.24
C THR A 761 26.43 6.98 30.43
N ILE A 762 25.18 7.22 30.85
CA ILE A 762 24.74 8.54 31.33
C ILE A 762 25.60 9.11 32.47
N ASP A 763 26.34 8.28 33.21
CA ASP A 763 27.20 8.78 34.29
C ASP A 763 28.29 9.71 33.78
N LEU A 764 28.73 9.53 32.52
CA LEU A 764 29.68 10.44 31.87
C LEU A 764 29.10 11.86 31.70
N LEU A 765 27.78 11.99 31.46
CA LEU A 765 27.14 13.29 31.41
C LEU A 765 27.14 13.95 32.80
N PHE A 766 26.85 13.19 33.86
CA PHE A 766 26.93 13.72 35.23
C PHE A 766 28.35 14.13 35.59
N GLU A 767 29.36 13.38 35.16
CA GLU A 767 30.77 13.74 35.35
C GLU A 767 31.14 15.04 34.63
N PHE A 768 30.68 15.23 33.39
CA PHE A 768 30.88 16.49 32.65
C PHE A 768 30.16 17.66 33.33
N MET A 769 28.94 17.42 33.85
CA MET A 769 28.18 18.43 34.58
C MET A 769 28.81 18.76 35.94
N ASP A 770 29.38 17.78 36.64
CA ASP A 770 30.13 17.99 37.88
C ASP A 770 31.30 18.95 37.66
N GLY A 771 32.04 18.80 36.54
CA GLY A 771 33.18 19.64 36.20
C GLY A 771 32.85 21.12 35.97
N ILE A 772 31.64 21.45 35.52
CA ILE A 772 31.18 22.84 35.35
C ILE A 772 30.39 23.36 36.56
N ALA A 773 29.89 22.48 37.43
CA ALA A 773 29.08 22.84 38.60
C ALA A 773 29.85 23.56 39.71
N ASP A 774 31.18 23.62 39.63
CA ASP A 774 32.02 24.48 40.48
C ASP A 774 32.09 25.93 39.99
N LYS A 775 31.52 26.23 38.81
CA LYS A 775 31.46 27.57 38.22
C LYS A 775 30.00 27.99 38.03
N PRO A 776 29.35 28.58 39.04
CA PRO A 776 27.90 28.78 39.06
C PRO A 776 27.32 29.50 37.84
N GLY A 777 28.00 30.53 37.31
CA GLY A 777 27.56 31.25 36.11
C GLY A 777 27.62 30.39 34.84
N GLU A 778 28.72 29.66 34.62
CA GLU A 778 28.85 28.75 33.47
C GLU A 778 27.83 27.60 33.53
N PHE A 779 27.55 27.11 34.74
CA PHE A 779 26.55 26.06 34.99
C PHE A 779 25.12 26.55 34.73
N ASP A 780 24.77 27.74 35.20
CA ASP A 780 23.44 28.34 35.00
C ASP A 780 23.14 28.59 33.51
N ASP A 781 24.11 29.14 32.79
CA ASP A 781 24.03 29.30 31.33
C ASP A 781 23.80 27.95 30.63
N PHE A 782 24.51 26.91 31.07
CA PHE A 782 24.39 25.55 30.52
C PHE A 782 22.98 24.99 30.69
N ILE A 783 22.46 24.96 31.93
CA ILE A 783 21.14 24.37 32.20
C ILE A 783 20.02 25.16 31.52
N LYS A 784 20.13 26.50 31.44
CA LYS A 784 19.15 27.35 30.72
C LYS A 784 19.20 27.19 29.21
N THR A 785 20.35 26.81 28.65
CA THR A 785 20.51 26.61 27.21
C THR A 785 19.95 25.26 26.76
N PHE A 786 20.33 24.18 27.46
CA PHE A 786 20.00 22.82 27.03
C PHE A 786 18.76 22.23 27.70
N PHE A 787 18.37 22.74 28.87
CA PHE A 787 17.19 22.29 29.62
C PHE A 787 16.25 23.43 30.03
N PRO A 788 15.91 24.38 29.13
CA PRO A 788 15.10 25.55 29.46
C PRO A 788 13.70 25.21 30.01
N ILE A 789 13.05 26.21 30.58
CA ILE A 789 11.59 26.20 30.78
C ILE A 789 10.94 26.66 29.48
N ILE A 790 9.87 25.99 29.06
CA ILE A 790 9.07 26.39 27.89
C ILE A 790 8.62 27.84 28.04
N LYS A 791 8.79 28.61 26.97
CA LYS A 791 8.28 29.97 26.88
C LYS A 791 7.19 30.03 25.82
N PHE A 792 6.17 30.82 26.11
CA PHE A 792 5.11 31.11 25.17
C PHE A 792 5.24 32.56 24.71
N ASP A 793 4.92 32.82 23.46
CA ASP A 793 4.80 34.17 22.95
C ASP A 793 3.47 34.82 23.41
N ARG A 794 3.25 36.07 23.02
CA ARG A 794 2.02 36.81 23.32
C ARG A 794 0.75 36.19 22.71
N PHE A 795 0.89 35.24 21.80
CA PHE A 795 -0.18 34.51 21.13
C PHE A 795 -0.35 33.10 21.69
N ASN A 796 0.30 32.79 22.83
CA ASN A 796 0.29 31.48 23.46
C ASN A 796 0.88 30.36 22.57
N GLN A 797 1.77 30.71 21.63
CA GLN A 797 2.54 29.75 20.84
C GLN A 797 3.87 29.49 21.51
N GLU A 798 4.29 28.23 21.53
CA GLU A 798 5.59 27.82 22.08
C GLU A 798 6.73 28.46 21.28
N ILE A 799 7.65 29.14 21.98
CA ILE A 799 8.81 29.79 21.39
C ILE A 799 9.88 28.74 21.14
N ASP A 800 10.35 28.65 19.89
CA ASP A 800 11.45 27.74 19.52
C ASP A 800 12.74 28.07 20.28
N GLN A 801 13.26 27.07 20.99
CA GLN A 801 14.49 27.12 21.76
C GLN A 801 15.52 26.21 21.09
N LYS A 802 16.22 26.75 20.07
CA LYS A 802 17.08 26.02 19.13
C LYS A 802 18.02 24.97 19.74
N GLU A 803 18.71 25.31 20.84
CA GLU A 803 19.68 24.43 21.49
C GLU A 803 19.06 23.48 22.53
N CYS A 804 17.77 23.61 22.82
CA CYS A 804 17.07 22.78 23.79
C CYS A 804 17.23 21.29 23.46
N VAL A 805 17.61 20.51 24.47
CA VAL A 805 17.64 19.06 24.45
C VAL A 805 16.26 18.53 24.83
N PHE A 806 15.74 18.94 25.99
CA PHE A 806 14.34 18.84 26.37
C PHE A 806 14.01 19.88 27.47
N PRO A 807 12.76 20.34 27.63
CA PRO A 807 12.42 21.32 28.65
C PRO A 807 12.33 20.75 30.07
N CYS A 808 12.91 21.43 31.07
CA CYS A 808 12.91 20.99 32.47
C CYS A 808 11.49 20.85 33.04
N ASN A 809 10.59 21.78 32.71
CA ASN A 809 9.20 21.76 33.19
C ASN A 809 8.41 20.56 32.63
N GLN A 810 8.69 20.11 31.40
CA GLN A 810 8.09 18.89 30.87
C GLN A 810 8.59 17.65 31.62
N MET A 811 9.90 17.56 31.87
CA MET A 811 10.47 16.45 32.64
C MET A 811 9.84 16.34 34.03
N VAL A 812 9.78 17.44 34.78
CA VAL A 812 9.19 17.45 36.13
C VAL A 812 7.71 17.06 36.09
N LYS A 813 6.95 17.57 35.12
CA LYS A 813 5.54 17.21 34.93
C LYS A 813 5.38 15.72 34.66
N THR A 814 6.11 15.16 33.70
CA THR A 814 6.05 13.73 33.34
C THR A 814 6.40 12.82 34.52
N LEU A 815 7.45 13.15 35.28
CA LEU A 815 7.82 12.37 36.46
C LEU A 815 6.75 12.43 37.55
N THR A 816 6.20 13.61 37.80
CA THR A 816 5.16 13.82 38.82
C THR A 816 3.88 13.06 38.48
N GLU A 817 3.43 13.13 37.22
CA GLU A 817 2.28 12.37 36.71
C GLU A 817 2.52 10.86 36.81
N GLY A 818 3.73 10.38 36.47
CA GLY A 818 4.09 8.97 36.60
C GLY A 818 4.03 8.49 38.06
N LEU A 819 4.56 9.28 39.00
CA LEU A 819 4.56 8.93 40.43
C LEU A 819 3.15 8.87 41.01
N ASN A 820 2.25 9.76 40.56
CA ASN A 820 0.83 9.77 40.95
C ASN A 820 0.07 8.55 40.43
N ASN A 821 0.39 8.08 39.23
CA ASN A 821 -0.31 6.98 38.58
C ASN A 821 0.26 5.60 38.91
N HIS A 822 1.25 5.50 39.80
CA HIS A 822 2.00 4.27 40.12
C HIS A 822 2.53 3.54 38.86
N ILE A 823 2.82 4.27 37.79
CA ILE A 823 3.34 3.69 36.54
C ILE A 823 4.81 3.34 36.78
N CYS A 824 5.09 2.07 36.99
CA CYS A 824 6.45 1.58 37.22
C CYS A 824 7.11 1.19 35.89
N GLU A 825 7.88 2.10 35.28
CA GLU A 825 8.91 1.74 34.30
C GLU A 825 10.20 2.55 34.52
N ASN A 826 11.15 1.92 35.23
CA ASN A 826 12.62 1.95 35.10
C ASN A 826 13.45 3.26 34.94
N ASP A 827 12.90 4.47 35.00
CA ASP A 827 13.70 5.68 34.70
C ASP A 827 13.76 6.78 35.77
N TYR A 828 13.15 6.54 36.93
CA TYR A 828 13.17 7.50 38.04
C TYR A 828 14.59 7.81 38.53
N TYR A 829 15.49 6.83 38.59
CA TYR A 829 16.86 7.05 39.06
C TYR A 829 17.57 8.13 38.24
N THR A 830 17.57 7.98 36.92
CA THR A 830 18.23 8.88 35.98
C THR A 830 17.69 10.30 36.09
N PHE A 831 16.38 10.46 36.00
CA PHE A 831 15.77 11.78 35.91
C PHE A 831 15.62 12.48 37.26
N LEU A 832 15.46 11.73 38.37
CA LEU A 832 15.59 12.31 39.71
C LEU A 832 17.01 12.81 39.92
N LYS A 833 18.03 12.01 39.60
CA LYS A 833 19.43 12.46 39.69
C LYS A 833 19.68 13.71 38.83
N LEU A 834 19.18 13.74 37.59
CA LEU A 834 19.26 14.92 36.72
C LEU A 834 18.53 16.15 37.31
N SER A 835 17.40 15.96 37.98
CA SER A 835 16.67 17.06 38.63
C SER A 835 17.46 17.76 39.73
N ILE A 836 18.44 17.11 40.37
CA ILE A 836 19.37 17.76 41.31
C ILE A 836 20.19 18.82 40.59
N TYR A 837 20.65 18.52 39.38
CA TYR A 837 21.42 19.45 38.57
C TYR A 837 20.54 20.57 38.00
N LEU A 838 19.28 20.27 37.67
CA LEU A 838 18.33 21.23 37.12
C LEU A 838 17.56 22.04 38.17
N TYR A 839 17.86 21.82 39.46
CA TYR A 839 17.14 22.38 40.60
C TYR A 839 16.91 23.89 40.52
N GLY A 840 17.95 24.65 40.13
CA GLY A 840 17.89 26.12 40.06
C GLY A 840 16.87 26.67 39.06
N LEU A 841 16.38 25.86 38.12
CA LEU A 841 15.34 26.29 37.17
C LEU A 841 13.95 26.27 37.81
N MET A 842 13.65 25.25 38.61
CA MET A 842 12.31 25.03 39.19
C MET A 842 12.39 24.51 40.65
N PRO A 843 12.90 25.31 41.60
CA PRO A 843 13.20 24.83 42.95
C PRO A 843 11.98 24.24 43.68
N LYS A 844 10.81 24.91 43.58
CA LYS A 844 9.59 24.51 44.29
C LYS A 844 9.04 23.19 43.77
N GLU A 845 8.95 23.06 42.46
CA GLU A 845 8.38 21.89 41.78
C GLU A 845 9.29 20.68 41.91
N ILE A 846 10.62 20.88 41.85
CA ILE A 846 11.59 19.79 42.05
C ILE A 846 11.58 19.32 43.50
N LYS A 847 11.48 20.21 44.51
CA LYS A 847 11.29 19.78 45.91
C LYS A 847 10.06 18.90 46.07
N HIS A 848 8.93 19.35 45.51
CA HIS A 848 7.68 18.59 45.56
C HIS A 848 7.83 17.21 44.89
N LEU A 849 8.47 17.16 43.72
CA LEU A 849 8.78 15.90 43.02
C LEU A 849 9.59 14.93 43.90
N TRP A 850 10.62 15.42 44.60
CA TRP A 850 11.45 14.59 45.49
C TRP A 850 10.67 14.10 46.72
N ILE A 851 9.80 14.93 47.31
CA ILE A 851 8.92 14.53 48.42
C ILE A 851 7.98 13.41 47.97
N MET A 852 7.38 13.52 46.79
CA MET A 852 6.55 12.46 46.22
C MET A 852 7.35 11.19 45.90
N ALA A 853 8.58 11.35 45.39
CA ALA A 853 9.44 10.21 45.07
C ALA A 853 9.86 9.45 46.34
N LEU A 854 10.00 10.13 47.49
CA LEU A 854 10.31 9.49 48.76
C LEU A 854 9.23 8.49 49.18
N SER A 855 7.94 8.79 48.94
CA SER A 855 6.84 7.88 49.26
C SER A 855 6.59 6.82 48.19
N SER A 856 6.81 7.14 46.91
CA SER A 856 6.48 6.24 45.79
C SER A 856 7.64 5.38 45.29
N CYS A 857 8.91 5.79 45.49
CA CYS A 857 10.09 5.06 44.99
C CYS A 857 11.32 5.18 45.92
N THR A 858 11.14 4.96 47.22
CA THR A 858 12.17 5.11 48.28
C THR A 858 13.52 4.48 47.97
N LYS A 859 13.56 3.27 47.36
CA LYS A 859 14.82 2.60 46.98
C LYS A 859 15.67 3.41 45.99
N VAL A 860 15.02 4.15 45.09
CA VAL A 860 15.71 5.00 44.12
C VAL A 860 16.36 6.18 44.83
N ILE A 861 15.62 6.80 45.77
CA ILE A 861 16.13 7.89 46.62
C ILE A 861 17.33 7.41 47.42
N GLU A 862 17.20 6.28 48.13
CA GLU A 862 18.28 5.67 48.91
C GLU A 862 19.54 5.42 48.05
N THR A 863 19.36 4.88 46.84
CA THR A 863 20.47 4.64 45.90
C THR A 863 21.17 5.95 45.55
N ILE A 864 20.42 7.00 45.15
CA ILE A 864 21.01 8.30 44.82
C ILE A 864 21.69 8.93 46.05
N THR A 865 21.08 8.84 47.23
CA THR A 865 21.64 9.37 48.48
C THR A 865 22.98 8.71 48.79
N ASN A 866 23.05 7.39 48.73
CA ASN A 866 24.27 6.64 49.01
C ASN A 866 25.40 6.99 48.05
N GLU A 867 25.13 7.16 46.75
CA GLU A 867 26.14 7.60 45.79
C GLU A 867 26.78 8.96 46.18
N TYR A 868 25.97 9.94 46.60
CA TYR A 868 26.51 11.24 47.04
C TYR A 868 27.16 11.17 48.43
N LEU A 869 26.75 10.25 49.29
CA LEU A 869 27.44 9.98 50.57
C LEU A 869 28.83 9.35 50.35
N GLU A 870 28.97 8.49 49.34
CA GLU A 870 30.23 7.84 48.98
C GLU A 870 31.19 8.76 48.20
N LYS A 871 30.67 9.76 47.47
CA LYS A 871 31.53 10.73 46.75
C LYS A 871 32.49 11.46 47.70
N GLU A 872 33.78 11.44 47.40
CA GLU A 872 34.79 12.21 48.15
C GLU A 872 34.53 13.73 48.07
N TYR A 873 34.10 14.20 46.90
CA TYR A 873 33.80 15.61 46.63
C TYR A 873 32.43 15.78 45.96
N ILE A 874 31.68 16.81 46.37
CA ILE A 874 30.41 17.21 45.75
C ILE A 874 30.58 18.64 45.23
N PRO A 875 30.38 18.90 43.92
CA PRO A 875 30.53 20.24 43.34
C PRO A 875 29.65 21.29 44.00
N ILE A 876 30.10 22.55 43.98
CA ILE A 876 29.50 23.65 44.75
C ILE A 876 27.99 23.79 44.50
N VAL A 877 27.55 23.89 43.24
CA VAL A 877 26.12 24.06 42.90
C VAL A 877 25.33 22.80 43.27
N VAL A 878 25.85 21.60 42.97
CA VAL A 878 25.18 20.34 43.29
C VAL A 878 25.01 20.16 44.80
N LYS A 879 26.03 20.51 45.59
CA LYS A 879 26.00 20.46 47.05
C LYS A 879 24.93 21.39 47.62
N ALA A 880 24.80 22.59 47.06
CA ALA A 880 23.75 23.54 47.45
C ALA A 880 22.35 23.01 47.14
N ASN A 881 22.14 22.50 45.92
CA ASN A 881 20.86 21.93 45.48
C ASN A 881 20.45 20.73 46.37
N LEU A 882 21.39 19.81 46.62
CA LEU A 882 21.18 18.68 47.54
C LEU A 882 20.83 19.15 48.96
N GLY A 883 21.54 20.16 49.48
CA GLY A 883 21.27 20.69 50.82
C GLY A 883 19.82 21.14 50.98
N ASP A 884 19.28 21.85 49.99
CA ASP A 884 17.92 22.36 50.02
C ASP A 884 16.86 21.27 49.78
N ILE A 885 17.10 20.34 48.84
CA ILE A 885 16.23 19.18 48.60
C ILE A 885 16.13 18.32 49.87
N TYR A 886 17.27 17.94 50.46
CA TYR A 886 17.31 17.05 51.61
C TYR A 886 16.90 17.74 52.92
N HIS A 887 16.92 19.08 52.98
CA HIS A 887 16.28 19.81 54.06
C HIS A 887 14.77 19.53 54.08
N SER A 888 14.10 19.68 52.93
CA SER A 888 12.65 19.44 52.80
C SER A 888 12.27 17.95 52.94
N LEU A 889 13.12 17.03 52.47
CA LEU A 889 12.88 15.60 52.70
C LEU A 889 12.93 15.24 54.18
N ASN A 890 13.88 15.81 54.93
CA ASN A 890 14.02 15.59 56.37
C ASN A 890 12.85 16.16 57.18
N GLU A 891 12.16 17.20 56.68
CA GLU A 891 10.90 17.68 57.30
C GLU A 891 9.75 16.69 57.10
N THR A 892 9.87 15.80 56.11
CA THR A 892 8.83 14.83 55.75
C THR A 892 9.09 13.45 56.36
N ALA A 893 10.33 12.98 56.39
CA ALA A 893 10.74 11.72 57.02
C ALA A 893 12.16 11.82 57.59
N GLU A 894 12.34 11.43 58.86
CA GLU A 894 13.63 11.43 59.57
C GLU A 894 14.41 10.12 59.35
N GLU A 895 14.68 9.77 58.09
CA GLU A 895 15.49 8.60 57.75
C GLU A 895 16.99 8.88 57.93
N GLU A 896 17.75 7.92 58.47
CA GLU A 896 19.17 8.11 58.82
C GLU A 896 20.03 8.56 57.63
N TYR A 897 19.84 7.96 56.45
CA TYR A 897 20.61 8.29 55.25
C TYR A 897 20.32 9.72 54.73
N ILE A 898 19.08 10.20 54.90
CA ILE A 898 18.67 11.57 54.55
C ILE A 898 19.36 12.58 55.47
N VAL A 899 19.35 12.30 56.79
CA VAL A 899 20.02 13.13 57.81
C VAL A 899 21.51 13.24 57.52
N ARG A 900 22.18 12.12 57.20
CA ARG A 900 23.62 12.08 56.91
C ARG A 900 23.98 12.90 55.69
N LEU A 901 23.23 12.80 54.58
CA LEU A 901 23.54 13.59 53.39
C LEU A 901 23.23 15.08 53.59
N LYS A 902 22.14 15.41 54.29
CA LYS A 902 21.84 16.78 54.72
C LYS A 902 23.00 17.38 55.49
N GLN A 903 23.55 16.67 56.48
CA GLN A 903 24.72 17.11 57.26
C GLN A 903 25.97 17.30 56.38
N LYS A 904 26.26 16.35 55.47
CA LYS A 904 27.39 16.45 54.54
C LYS A 904 27.30 17.67 53.61
N CYS A 905 26.09 18.05 53.21
CA CYS A 905 25.82 19.24 52.42
C CYS A 905 25.76 20.54 53.24
N SER A 906 25.55 20.45 54.57
CA SER A 906 25.47 21.58 55.50
C SER A 906 26.86 22.11 55.86
N ASN A 907 27.45 22.95 54.99
CA ASN A 907 28.59 23.79 55.36
C ASN A 907 28.35 25.23 54.88
N ALA A 908 28.13 26.14 55.82
CA ALA A 908 27.30 27.34 55.65
C ALA A 908 27.99 28.55 54.99
N ASP A 909 29.31 28.69 55.08
CA ASP A 909 30.00 29.95 54.73
C ASP A 909 30.29 30.12 53.23
N ILE A 910 30.51 29.03 52.49
CA ILE A 910 30.62 29.06 51.02
C ILE A 910 29.22 29.14 50.39
N TYR A 911 28.26 28.43 51.01
CA TYR A 911 26.87 28.32 50.59
C TYR A 911 26.15 29.68 50.57
N GLN A 912 26.21 30.47 51.64
CA GLN A 912 25.59 31.81 51.68
C GLN A 912 26.16 32.76 50.62
N ASN A 913 27.47 32.74 50.38
CA ASN A 913 28.12 33.60 49.40
C ASN A 913 27.80 33.20 47.95
N THR A 914 27.75 31.90 47.63
CA THR A 914 27.33 31.42 46.32
C THR A 914 25.83 31.64 46.09
N LEU A 915 24.99 31.46 47.11
CA LEU A 915 23.55 31.71 47.03
C LEU A 915 23.26 33.21 46.87
N LEU A 916 24.02 34.11 47.51
CA LEU A 916 23.93 35.56 47.31
C LEU A 916 24.32 35.98 45.88
N ALA A 917 25.42 35.43 45.35
CA ALA A 917 25.84 35.69 43.97
C ALA A 917 24.86 35.11 42.94
N LEU A 918 24.32 33.92 43.18
CA LEU A 918 23.27 33.33 42.35
C LEU A 918 21.94 34.09 42.47
N ASN A 919 21.59 34.60 43.65
CA ASN A 919 20.41 35.45 43.85
C ASN A 919 20.57 36.83 43.20
N GLU A 920 21.78 37.38 43.07
CA GLU A 920 22.00 38.58 42.22
C GLU A 920 21.80 38.27 40.73
N ILE A 921 22.20 37.07 40.27
CA ILE A 921 21.99 36.61 38.89
C ILE A 921 20.52 36.25 38.62
N TRP A 922 19.81 35.67 39.59
CA TRP A 922 18.45 35.14 39.47
C TRP A 922 17.36 36.11 39.94
N GLY A 923 17.66 37.03 40.87
CA GLY A 923 16.70 37.96 41.46
C GLY A 923 16.48 39.27 40.68
N GLY A 924 17.32 39.58 39.69
CA GLY A 924 17.26 40.84 38.93
C GLY A 924 16.22 40.94 37.80
N ARG A 925 15.38 39.91 37.57
CA ARG A 925 14.39 39.90 36.47
C ARG A 925 12.97 39.52 36.90
N CYS A 926 12.57 39.97 38.08
CA CYS A 926 11.18 39.85 38.54
C CYS A 926 10.49 41.22 38.52
N VAL A 927 10.48 41.90 37.36
CA VAL A 927 9.55 43.00 37.08
C VAL A 927 9.24 42.96 35.57
N ILE A 928 7.95 43.03 35.25
CA ILE A 928 7.32 42.98 33.92
C ILE A 928 6.94 41.56 33.49
N CYS A 929 5.90 41.03 34.15
CA CYS A 929 4.84 40.27 33.47
C CYS A 929 3.90 41.25 32.78
#